data_AF-A0A2I2DTZ3-F1
#
_entry.id   AF-A0A2I2DTZ3-F1
#
_cell.length_a   1.000
_cell.length_b   1.000
_cell.length_c   1.000
_cell.angle_alpha   90.00
_cell.angle_beta   90.00
_cell.angle_gamma   90.00
#
_symmetry.space_group_name_H-M   'P 1'
#
loop_
_entity.id
_entity.type
_entity.pdbx_description
1 polymer ?
#
loop_
_entity_poly.entity_id
_entity_poly.type
_entity_poly.pdbx_seq_one_letter_code
_entity_poly.pdbx_strand_id
1 'polypeptide(L)'
;MKVLKFGGTSVGSSKNINNVINILDNYTKKDKVICVVSAVGGITDKLLLAGKQAQNKDKIYIDTFNLIQDIHFNIVNELNLEKSTPIIAFIDEKLNALKSLLDGIFLINELSPKTSDKLVSYGEMLSSFIIAETMKNRGLSAESKNSQELIITNSNFTKAEVDYTITNKNIQAYFNTASQQITILPGFISKSKIGEQTTLGRGGSDFTAAIVAAALKVEQLEIWTDVSGMFTSNPKLVKQAYPIEKISYQEAMELSHFGAKVLFPPTVQPVLDLNIPIHIKNTLEPEAAGTVISNEETISTSPVKGISNIGNIALLTLQGSGMIGIPGFSKRLFETLSQEKINVILITQASSEHSICLGIDENDAELAKTAIDATFENEIALHKIDPIIVEKDLSIIALVGDNMKNHQGISGKMFSTLGKNNINIRAIAQGASEKNISAVILQNDVKKALNTLHEQFFESKTKQLNVFITGVGNVGEKLVEQIKQQRKYLKENLKINLRIAGLSNSRKMIFSEDGIDLTHWKEQLETGETATLEGFFENTKSLNLRNSIFVDVTANKDVAGLYEKYLRQSIGVVACNKIACSSDYENYKLLKRLSLKYNAPYLFETNVGAGLPIIDTLNNLIASGDKITSIHAVLSGSLNFVFNNFNDTTKFYDVVKQAAAEGYTEPDPRIDLSGVDVARKILILARESGVEMNLEDIDNTSFLSDLGVKSDSVDDFYQTLITDEAHYQALYASAKAKNCQLKYVAQFNNGKASVGLQEIPSDHPFYNLQGKDNIVMFYTQRYPEQPMIIKGAGAGAEVTASGLFADIIRIGND
;
A
#
# COMPACT_ATOMS: atom_id res chain seq x y z
N MET A 1 -6.66 -7.94 43.46
CA MET A 1 -7.65 -8.58 42.57
C MET A 1 -7.43 -8.07 41.15
N LYS A 2 -7.41 -8.96 40.16
CA LYS A 2 -7.30 -8.58 38.73
C LYS A 2 -8.57 -8.91 37.96
N VAL A 3 -8.96 -8.03 37.03
CA VAL A 3 -10.10 -8.25 36.12
C VAL A 3 -9.56 -8.54 34.72
N LEU A 4 -9.86 -9.72 34.20
CA LEU A 4 -9.47 -10.18 32.87
C LEU A 4 -10.72 -10.45 32.05
N LYS A 5 -10.79 -9.94 30.82
CA LYS A 5 -11.87 -10.23 29.87
C LYS A 5 -11.35 -11.07 28.72
N PHE A 6 -12.03 -12.15 28.37
CA PHE A 6 -11.74 -12.96 27.18
C PHE A 6 -12.85 -12.82 26.12
N GLY A 7 -12.44 -12.51 24.89
CA GLY A 7 -13.34 -12.39 23.73
C GLY A 7 -13.83 -13.76 23.21
N GLY A 8 -14.81 -13.73 22.31
CA GLY A 8 -15.40 -14.95 21.75
C GLY A 8 -14.40 -15.81 20.95
N THR A 9 -13.40 -15.20 20.30
CA THR A 9 -12.29 -15.93 19.64
C THR A 9 -11.41 -16.65 20.66
N SER A 10 -11.12 -16.02 21.79
CA SER A 10 -10.37 -16.60 22.92
C SER A 10 -11.07 -17.79 23.58
N VAL A 11 -12.40 -17.91 23.44
CA VAL A 11 -13.19 -19.04 23.96
C VAL A 11 -13.89 -19.84 22.84
N GLY A 12 -13.42 -19.70 21.59
CA GLY A 12 -14.08 -20.27 20.41
C GLY A 12 -13.89 -21.77 20.21
N SER A 13 -12.98 -22.40 20.96
CA SER A 13 -12.68 -23.83 20.86
C SER A 13 -12.16 -24.37 22.20
N SER A 14 -12.19 -25.69 22.38
CA SER A 14 -11.60 -26.37 23.54
C SER A 14 -10.12 -26.02 23.72
N LYS A 15 -9.34 -25.96 22.63
CA LYS A 15 -7.93 -25.54 22.61
C LYS A 15 -7.76 -24.12 23.16
N ASN A 16 -8.58 -23.16 22.70
CA ASN A 16 -8.48 -21.78 23.15
C ASN A 16 -8.93 -21.64 24.62
N ILE A 17 -10.00 -22.35 25.02
CA ILE A 17 -10.45 -22.41 26.42
C ILE A 17 -9.34 -22.98 27.32
N ASN A 18 -8.61 -24.00 26.90
CA ASN A 18 -7.46 -24.52 27.64
C ASN A 18 -6.38 -23.44 27.84
N ASN A 19 -6.09 -22.62 26.82
CA ASN A 19 -5.17 -21.50 26.97
C ASN A 19 -5.68 -20.47 27.98
N VAL A 20 -6.98 -20.15 27.95
CA VAL A 20 -7.62 -19.26 28.94
C VAL A 20 -7.46 -19.81 30.35
N ILE A 21 -7.75 -21.10 30.58
CA ILE A 21 -7.61 -21.75 31.89
C ILE A 21 -6.14 -21.68 32.37
N ASN A 22 -5.17 -21.93 31.49
CA ASN A 22 -3.75 -21.84 31.83
C ASN A 22 -3.32 -20.41 32.21
N ILE A 23 -3.84 -19.40 31.51
CA ILE A 23 -3.60 -18.00 31.85
C ILE A 23 -4.17 -17.70 33.25
N LEU A 24 -5.42 -18.09 33.51
CA LEU A 24 -6.07 -17.87 34.80
C LEU A 24 -5.33 -18.56 35.95
N ASP A 25 -4.91 -19.81 35.79
CA ASP A 25 -4.13 -20.57 36.79
C ASP A 25 -2.75 -19.96 37.06
N ASN A 26 -2.11 -19.35 36.06
CA ASN A 26 -0.86 -18.63 36.29
C ASN A 26 -1.06 -17.35 37.12
N TYR A 27 -2.21 -16.69 36.97
CA TYR A 27 -2.53 -15.46 37.72
C TYR A 27 -2.90 -15.75 39.18
N THR A 28 -3.59 -16.86 39.46
CA THR A 28 -3.97 -17.24 40.84
C THR A 28 -2.79 -17.51 41.76
N LYS A 29 -1.60 -17.79 41.20
CA LYS A 29 -0.35 -17.90 41.97
C LYS A 29 0.04 -16.59 42.67
N LYS A 30 -0.50 -15.45 42.21
CA LYS A 30 -0.16 -14.12 42.72
C LYS A 30 -1.34 -13.40 43.37
N ASP A 31 -2.53 -13.47 42.78
CA ASP A 31 -3.68 -12.68 43.22
C ASP A 31 -5.01 -13.37 42.86
N LYS A 32 -6.11 -12.97 43.52
CA LYS A 32 -7.47 -13.38 43.15
C LYS A 32 -7.85 -12.80 41.79
N VAL A 33 -8.54 -13.59 40.98
CA VAL A 33 -8.85 -13.28 39.58
C VAL A 33 -10.35 -13.24 39.34
N ILE A 34 -10.79 -12.20 38.63
CA ILE A 34 -12.14 -12.08 38.10
C ILE A 34 -12.03 -12.20 36.58
N CYS A 35 -12.69 -13.19 36.02
CA CYS A 35 -12.66 -13.49 34.59
C CYS A 35 -14.04 -13.21 33.99
N VAL A 36 -14.12 -12.29 33.03
CA VAL A 36 -15.32 -12.03 32.24
C VAL A 36 -15.17 -12.73 30.90
N VAL A 37 -16.13 -13.55 30.52
CA VAL A 37 -16.08 -14.30 29.25
C VAL A 37 -17.26 -13.94 28.36
N SER A 38 -16.98 -13.87 27.06
CA SER A 38 -18.03 -13.73 26.03
C SER A 38 -18.58 -15.11 25.65
N ALA A 39 -19.66 -15.15 24.87
CA ALA A 39 -20.13 -16.39 24.27
C ALA A 39 -19.02 -17.05 23.41
N VAL A 40 -19.12 -18.36 23.20
CA VAL A 40 -18.25 -19.09 22.27
C VAL A 40 -18.33 -18.42 20.89
N GLY A 41 -17.19 -18.32 20.20
CA GLY A 41 -17.05 -17.63 18.92
C GLY A 41 -18.18 -17.89 17.93
N GLY A 42 -18.90 -16.84 17.55
CA GLY A 42 -19.98 -16.89 16.56
C GLY A 42 -21.31 -17.47 17.06
N ILE A 43 -21.48 -17.74 18.36
CA ILE A 43 -22.76 -18.21 18.94
C ILE A 43 -23.79 -17.09 19.01
N THR A 44 -23.42 -15.87 19.43
CA THR A 44 -24.36 -14.74 19.52
C THR A 44 -25.03 -14.44 18.18
N ASP A 45 -24.26 -14.45 17.09
CA ASP A 45 -24.78 -14.26 15.73
C ASP A 45 -25.71 -15.40 15.31
N LYS A 46 -25.40 -16.65 15.67
CA LYS A 46 -26.27 -17.81 15.40
C LYS A 46 -27.56 -17.76 16.21
N LEU A 47 -27.51 -17.28 17.45
CA LEU A 47 -28.71 -17.07 18.27
C LEU A 47 -29.64 -16.05 17.62
N LEU A 48 -29.10 -14.90 17.20
CA LEU A 48 -29.87 -13.87 16.48
C LEU A 48 -30.41 -14.39 15.14
N LEU A 49 -29.62 -15.17 14.40
CA LEU A 49 -30.03 -15.79 13.15
C LEU A 49 -31.19 -16.78 13.37
N ALA A 50 -31.07 -17.68 14.35
CA ALA A 50 -32.13 -18.62 14.70
C ALA A 50 -33.41 -17.89 15.13
N GLY A 51 -33.28 -16.80 15.91
CA GLY A 51 -34.41 -15.95 16.29
C GLY A 51 -35.12 -15.32 15.08
N LYS A 52 -34.36 -14.78 14.11
CA LYS A 52 -34.91 -14.21 12.87
C LYS A 52 -35.56 -15.26 11.97
N GLN A 53 -34.92 -16.43 11.82
CA GLN A 53 -35.49 -17.56 11.07
C GLN A 53 -36.81 -18.02 11.69
N ALA A 54 -36.84 -18.18 13.02
CA ALA A 54 -38.07 -18.52 13.75
C ALA A 54 -39.15 -17.45 13.55
N GLN A 55 -38.81 -16.17 13.68
CA GLN A 55 -39.72 -15.04 13.45
C GLN A 55 -40.31 -15.03 12.03
N ASN A 56 -39.61 -15.56 11.04
CA ASN A 56 -40.05 -15.61 9.64
C ASN A 56 -40.81 -16.90 9.27
N LYS A 57 -41.21 -17.73 10.26
CA LYS A 57 -41.73 -19.10 10.07
C LYS A 57 -40.80 -20.02 9.26
N ASP A 58 -39.51 -19.73 9.19
CA ASP A 58 -38.57 -20.58 8.48
C ASP A 58 -38.11 -21.72 9.38
N LYS A 59 -38.43 -22.97 9.03
CA LYS A 59 -38.07 -24.17 9.81
C LYS A 59 -36.56 -24.42 9.91
N ILE A 60 -35.74 -23.74 9.10
CA ILE A 60 -34.26 -23.84 9.14
C ILE A 60 -33.71 -23.41 10.52
N TYR A 61 -34.46 -22.64 11.33
CA TYR A 61 -34.03 -22.32 12.70
C TYR A 61 -33.72 -23.55 13.57
N ILE A 62 -34.34 -24.70 13.27
CA ILE A 62 -34.08 -25.98 13.95
C ILE A 62 -32.66 -26.44 13.67
N ASP A 63 -32.21 -26.36 12.41
CA ASP A 63 -30.86 -26.75 12.02
C ASP A 63 -29.83 -25.79 12.63
N THR A 64 -30.11 -24.48 12.64
CA THR A 64 -29.26 -23.49 13.32
C THR A 64 -29.18 -23.75 14.83
N PHE A 65 -30.28 -24.15 15.47
CA PHE A 65 -30.30 -24.55 16.88
C PHE A 65 -29.46 -25.81 17.13
N ASN A 66 -29.63 -26.86 16.32
CA ASN A 66 -28.86 -28.11 16.44
C ASN A 66 -27.36 -27.83 16.30
N LEU A 67 -26.96 -26.96 15.38
CA LEU A 67 -25.58 -26.53 15.24
C LEU A 67 -25.04 -25.85 16.51
N ILE A 68 -25.84 -24.98 17.15
CA ILE A 68 -25.47 -24.35 18.44
C ILE A 68 -25.28 -25.44 19.51
N GLN A 69 -26.20 -26.40 19.59
CA GLN A 69 -26.15 -27.51 20.54
C GLN A 69 -24.88 -28.36 20.34
N ASP A 70 -24.61 -28.78 19.11
CA ASP A 70 -23.45 -29.61 18.76
C ASP A 70 -22.13 -28.93 19.12
N ILE A 71 -22.00 -27.62 18.84
CA ILE A 71 -20.80 -26.85 19.21
C ILE A 71 -20.54 -26.92 20.72
N HIS A 72 -21.56 -26.71 21.55
CA HIS A 72 -21.38 -26.72 23.01
C HIS A 72 -21.07 -28.13 23.54
N PHE A 73 -21.76 -29.16 23.05
CA PHE A 73 -21.50 -30.55 23.45
C PHE A 73 -20.09 -31.01 23.05
N ASN A 74 -19.65 -30.70 21.83
CA ASN A 74 -18.30 -31.03 21.37
C ASN A 74 -17.23 -30.37 22.25
N ILE A 75 -17.39 -29.08 22.57
CA ILE A 75 -16.47 -28.37 23.48
C ILE A 75 -16.39 -29.04 24.86
N VAL A 76 -17.54 -29.41 25.44
CA VAL A 76 -17.58 -30.04 26.77
C VAL A 76 -16.91 -31.41 26.75
N ASN A 77 -17.19 -32.22 25.72
CA ASN A 77 -16.61 -33.54 25.56
C ASN A 77 -15.08 -33.48 25.41
N GLU A 78 -14.58 -32.54 24.62
CA GLU A 78 -13.14 -32.32 24.44
C GLU A 78 -12.45 -31.80 25.71
N LEU A 79 -13.13 -30.99 26.52
CA LEU A 79 -12.56 -30.38 27.73
C LEU A 79 -12.58 -31.30 28.97
N ASN A 80 -13.55 -32.22 29.06
CA ASN A 80 -13.87 -32.99 30.27
C ASN A 80 -14.09 -34.49 29.99
N LEU A 81 -13.08 -35.18 29.46
CA LEU A 81 -13.16 -36.58 29.02
C LEU A 81 -13.72 -37.58 30.07
N GLU A 82 -13.51 -37.34 31.37
CA GLU A 82 -13.91 -38.29 32.44
C GLU A 82 -15.09 -37.80 33.31
N LYS A 83 -15.50 -36.53 33.21
CA LYS A 83 -16.52 -35.89 34.09
C LYS A 83 -17.51 -35.00 33.35
N SER A 84 -17.79 -35.29 32.08
CA SER A 84 -18.67 -34.45 31.24
C SER A 84 -20.16 -34.57 31.57
N THR A 85 -20.62 -35.69 32.15
CA THR A 85 -22.06 -35.99 32.28
C THR A 85 -22.89 -34.95 33.05
N PRO A 86 -22.45 -34.45 34.24
CA PRO A 86 -23.23 -33.42 34.96
C PRO A 86 -23.27 -32.07 34.22
N ILE A 87 -22.17 -31.73 33.53
CA ILE A 87 -22.05 -30.48 32.76
C ILE A 87 -22.99 -30.54 31.54
N ILE A 88 -22.98 -31.67 30.82
CA ILE A 88 -23.86 -31.92 29.68
C ILE A 88 -25.33 -31.83 30.10
N ALA A 89 -25.72 -32.42 31.23
CA ALA A 89 -27.09 -32.38 31.71
C ALA A 89 -27.60 -30.95 31.96
N PHE A 90 -26.77 -30.10 32.58
CA PHE A 90 -27.13 -28.69 32.78
C PHE A 90 -27.24 -27.92 31.45
N ILE A 91 -26.30 -28.15 30.53
CA ILE A 91 -26.31 -27.50 29.22
C ILE A 91 -27.53 -27.92 28.42
N ASP A 92 -27.88 -29.21 28.44
CA ASP A 92 -29.06 -29.73 27.76
C ASP A 92 -30.35 -29.10 28.32
N GLU A 93 -30.48 -28.96 29.65
CA GLU A 93 -31.61 -28.25 30.26
C GLU A 93 -31.74 -26.81 29.71
N LYS A 94 -30.63 -26.07 29.64
CA LYS A 94 -30.64 -24.69 29.12
C LYS A 94 -30.90 -24.63 27.62
N LEU A 95 -30.35 -25.56 26.84
CA LEU A 95 -30.61 -25.63 25.40
C LEU A 95 -32.06 -26.01 25.11
N ASN A 96 -32.69 -26.88 25.91
CA ASN A 96 -34.11 -27.20 25.79
C ASN A 96 -35.00 -25.97 26.12
N ALA A 97 -34.60 -25.15 27.09
CA ALA A 97 -35.27 -23.88 27.37
C ALA A 97 -35.09 -22.86 26.22
N LEU A 98 -33.90 -22.79 25.62
CA LEU A 98 -33.63 -22.00 24.42
C LEU A 98 -34.50 -22.48 23.24
N LYS A 99 -34.61 -23.79 23.04
CA LYS A 99 -35.45 -24.39 22.00
C LYS A 99 -36.91 -24.02 22.18
N SER A 100 -37.42 -24.15 23.40
CA SER A 100 -38.79 -23.75 23.73
C SER A 100 -39.04 -22.26 23.47
N LEU A 101 -38.05 -21.39 23.70
CA LEU A 101 -38.12 -19.97 23.37
C LEU A 101 -38.20 -19.74 21.87
N LEU A 102 -37.36 -20.41 21.09
CA LEU A 102 -37.37 -20.35 19.62
C LEU A 102 -38.67 -20.89 19.03
N ASP A 103 -39.20 -21.99 19.57
CA ASP A 103 -40.50 -22.53 19.19
C ASP A 103 -41.62 -21.53 19.49
N GLY A 104 -41.55 -20.83 20.63
CA GLY A 104 -42.47 -19.74 20.96
C GLY A 104 -42.39 -18.57 19.96
N ILE A 105 -41.18 -18.12 19.61
CA ILE A 105 -40.96 -17.10 18.57
C ILE A 105 -41.54 -17.57 17.24
N PHE A 106 -41.29 -18.83 16.87
CA PHE A 106 -41.84 -19.45 15.66
C PHE A 106 -43.35 -19.48 15.68
N LEU A 107 -44.00 -19.80 16.79
CA LEU A 107 -45.47 -19.85 16.89
C LEU A 107 -46.10 -18.47 16.79
N ILE A 108 -45.54 -17.48 17.50
CA ILE A 108 -46.09 -16.12 17.62
C ILE A 108 -45.72 -15.23 16.41
N ASN A 109 -44.64 -15.58 15.68
CA ASN A 109 -44.11 -14.80 14.56
C ASN A 109 -43.54 -13.43 14.96
N GLU A 110 -43.02 -13.32 16.18
CA GLU A 110 -42.56 -12.05 16.73
C GLU A 110 -41.28 -12.24 17.56
N LEU A 111 -40.28 -11.39 17.29
CA LEU A 111 -39.07 -11.27 18.10
C LEU A 111 -38.97 -9.86 18.67
N SER A 112 -39.57 -9.65 19.85
CA SER A 112 -39.45 -8.37 20.56
C SER A 112 -38.01 -8.13 21.04
N PRO A 113 -37.58 -6.86 21.25
CA PRO A 113 -36.27 -6.54 21.84
C PRO A 113 -36.01 -7.26 23.17
N LYS A 114 -37.04 -7.38 24.02
CA LYS A 114 -37.00 -8.12 25.28
C LYS A 114 -36.72 -9.61 25.06
N THR A 115 -37.42 -10.22 24.11
CA THR A 115 -37.24 -11.64 23.76
C THR A 115 -35.85 -11.87 23.16
N SER A 116 -35.35 -10.92 22.36
CA SER A 116 -34.01 -10.94 21.79
C SER A 116 -32.93 -10.95 22.88
N ASP A 117 -33.03 -10.07 23.89
CA ASP A 117 -32.09 -10.04 25.02
C ASP A 117 -32.05 -11.37 25.78
N LYS A 118 -33.21 -11.97 26.03
CA LYS A 118 -33.32 -13.30 26.64
C LYS A 118 -32.67 -14.37 25.77
N LEU A 119 -32.91 -14.34 24.46
CA LEU A 119 -32.37 -15.29 23.49
C LEU A 119 -30.83 -15.28 23.46
N VAL A 120 -30.22 -14.10 23.35
CA VAL A 120 -28.76 -13.98 23.25
C VAL A 120 -28.05 -14.24 24.57
N SER A 121 -28.72 -14.06 25.71
CA SER A 121 -28.13 -14.28 27.04
C SER A 121 -27.63 -15.72 27.29
N TYR A 122 -28.16 -16.69 26.54
CA TYR A 122 -27.73 -18.09 26.62
C TYR A 122 -26.27 -18.28 26.21
N GLY A 123 -25.73 -17.44 25.31
CA GLY A 123 -24.34 -17.58 24.84
C GLY A 123 -23.31 -17.43 25.97
N GLU A 124 -23.33 -16.29 26.67
CA GLU A 124 -22.43 -16.02 27.79
C GLU A 124 -22.75 -16.90 29.01
N MET A 125 -24.03 -17.23 29.24
CA MET A 125 -24.44 -18.13 30.32
C MET A 125 -23.82 -19.53 30.16
N LEU A 126 -23.89 -20.12 28.95
CA LEU A 126 -23.35 -21.44 28.68
C LEU A 126 -21.82 -21.44 28.72
N SER A 127 -21.17 -20.48 28.06
CA SER A 127 -19.71 -20.40 28.01
C SER A 127 -19.08 -20.21 29.40
N SER A 128 -19.60 -19.28 30.22
CA SER A 128 -19.11 -19.06 31.60
C SER A 128 -19.28 -20.30 32.48
N PHE A 129 -20.40 -21.01 32.35
CA PHE A 129 -20.65 -22.25 33.09
C PHE A 129 -19.68 -23.36 32.68
N ILE A 130 -19.52 -23.61 31.37
CA ILE A 130 -18.58 -24.62 30.85
C ILE A 130 -17.18 -24.38 31.38
N ILE A 131 -16.69 -23.14 31.31
CA ILE A 131 -15.33 -22.79 31.73
C ILE A 131 -15.18 -23.01 33.24
N ALA A 132 -16.11 -22.52 34.06
CA ALA A 132 -16.05 -22.66 35.52
C ALA A 132 -16.05 -24.13 35.96
N GLU A 133 -16.97 -24.95 35.44
CA GLU A 133 -17.06 -26.36 35.82
C GLU A 133 -15.87 -27.18 35.29
N THR A 134 -15.34 -26.83 34.12
CA THR A 134 -14.08 -27.43 33.63
C THR A 134 -12.92 -27.14 34.57
N MET A 135 -12.82 -25.93 35.11
CA MET A 135 -11.78 -25.56 36.07
C MET A 135 -11.94 -26.28 37.41
N LYS A 136 -13.18 -26.40 37.92
CA LYS A 136 -13.49 -27.20 39.12
C LYS A 136 -13.10 -28.66 38.93
N ASN A 137 -13.42 -29.25 37.78
CA ASN A 137 -13.06 -30.64 37.45
C ASN A 137 -11.54 -30.88 37.47
N ARG A 138 -10.75 -29.84 37.19
CA ARG A 138 -9.27 -29.84 37.23
C ARG A 138 -8.69 -29.46 38.59
N GLY A 139 -9.52 -29.30 39.62
CA GLY A 139 -9.09 -29.00 40.99
C GLY A 139 -8.79 -27.53 41.26
N LEU A 140 -9.15 -26.62 40.35
CA LEU A 140 -8.96 -25.17 40.56
C LEU A 140 -10.12 -24.60 41.40
N SER A 141 -9.80 -23.66 42.29
CA SER A 141 -10.80 -22.91 43.07
C SER A 141 -11.49 -21.85 42.20
N ALA A 142 -12.45 -22.30 41.39
CA ALA A 142 -13.20 -21.47 40.47
C ALA A 142 -14.71 -21.57 40.72
N GLU A 143 -15.42 -20.44 40.72
CA GLU A 143 -16.90 -20.38 40.80
C GLU A 143 -17.45 -19.48 39.69
N SER A 144 -18.57 -19.88 39.10
CA SER A 144 -19.33 -19.01 38.20
C SER A 144 -20.31 -18.16 39.00
N LYS A 145 -20.33 -16.86 38.77
CA LYS A 145 -21.31 -15.94 39.35
C LYS A 145 -22.11 -15.27 38.25
N ASN A 146 -23.43 -15.39 38.32
CA ASN A 146 -24.30 -14.79 37.31
C ASN A 146 -24.25 -13.25 37.38
N SER A 147 -23.76 -12.61 36.32
CA SER A 147 -23.69 -11.14 36.20
C SER A 147 -25.05 -10.45 36.31
N GLN A 148 -26.15 -11.15 36.00
CA GLN A 148 -27.52 -10.64 36.15
C GLN A 148 -27.92 -10.40 37.61
N GLU A 149 -27.19 -10.96 38.58
CA GLU A 149 -27.40 -10.67 40.01
C GLU A 149 -26.57 -9.47 40.48
N LEU A 150 -25.55 -9.09 39.71
CA LEU A 150 -24.61 -8.03 40.05
C LEU A 150 -24.95 -6.72 39.33
N ILE A 151 -25.24 -6.79 38.02
CA ILE A 151 -25.41 -5.63 37.14
C ILE A 151 -26.91 -5.37 36.93
N ILE A 152 -27.37 -4.25 37.48
CA ILE A 152 -28.75 -3.81 37.42
C ILE A 152 -28.91 -2.68 36.40
N THR A 153 -29.91 -2.76 35.54
CA THR A 153 -30.15 -1.83 34.44
C THR A 153 -31.59 -1.27 34.42
N ASN A 154 -31.85 -0.33 33.51
CA ASN A 154 -33.20 0.01 33.08
C ASN A 154 -33.78 -1.06 32.13
N SER A 155 -35.03 -0.89 31.69
CA SER A 155 -35.69 -1.82 30.76
C SER A 155 -35.55 -1.40 29.28
N ASN A 156 -34.50 -0.65 28.94
CA ASN A 156 -34.19 -0.32 27.54
C ASN A 156 -33.46 -1.49 26.87
N PHE A 157 -34.20 -2.54 26.53
CA PHE A 157 -33.65 -3.79 25.96
C PHE A 157 -32.75 -3.55 24.74
N THR A 158 -31.82 -4.46 24.47
CA THR A 158 -30.75 -4.40 23.45
C THR A 158 -29.62 -3.38 23.70
N LYS A 159 -29.87 -2.36 24.53
CA LYS A 159 -28.90 -1.34 24.92
C LYS A 159 -29.25 -0.77 26.29
N ALA A 160 -29.30 -1.65 27.29
CA ALA A 160 -29.76 -1.28 28.62
C ALA A 160 -28.73 -0.40 29.34
N GLU A 161 -29.21 0.63 30.03
CA GLU A 161 -28.35 1.55 30.79
C GLU A 161 -28.19 1.06 32.22
N VAL A 162 -26.96 1.13 32.73
CA VAL A 162 -26.58 0.60 34.04
C VAL A 162 -27.00 1.55 35.16
N ASP A 163 -27.63 1.02 36.20
CA ASP A 163 -27.76 1.71 37.49
C ASP A 163 -26.48 1.46 38.30
N TYR A 164 -25.53 2.39 38.18
CA TYR A 164 -24.24 2.31 38.86
C TYR A 164 -24.36 2.28 40.40
N THR A 165 -25.40 2.90 40.98
CA THR A 165 -25.54 2.96 42.43
C THR A 165 -25.81 1.58 43.01
N ILE A 166 -26.77 0.85 42.42
CA ILE A 166 -27.12 -0.50 42.86
C ILE A 166 -26.04 -1.49 42.42
N THR A 167 -25.57 -1.37 41.19
CA THR A 167 -24.57 -2.28 40.61
C THR A 167 -23.26 -2.27 41.39
N ASN A 168 -22.72 -1.09 41.72
CA ASN A 168 -21.47 -0.98 42.47
C ASN A 168 -21.61 -1.60 43.87
N LYS A 169 -22.75 -1.36 44.54
CA LYS A 169 -23.03 -1.95 45.85
C LYS A 169 -23.09 -3.48 45.80
N ASN A 170 -23.77 -4.05 44.80
CA ASN A 170 -23.89 -5.50 44.63
C ASN A 170 -22.53 -6.15 44.34
N ILE A 171 -21.74 -5.55 43.43
CA ILE A 171 -20.41 -6.05 43.08
C ILE A 171 -19.50 -6.03 44.31
N GLN A 172 -19.42 -4.91 45.03
CA GLN A 172 -18.59 -4.80 46.23
C GLN A 172 -19.03 -5.78 47.33
N ALA A 173 -20.34 -5.90 47.58
CA ALA A 173 -20.87 -6.82 48.58
C ALA A 173 -20.52 -8.28 48.28
N TYR A 174 -20.65 -8.71 47.02
CA TYR A 174 -20.29 -10.06 46.61
C TYR A 174 -18.79 -10.33 46.77
N PHE A 175 -17.92 -9.48 46.20
CA PHE A 175 -16.48 -9.71 46.23
C PHE A 175 -15.83 -9.53 47.60
N ASN A 176 -16.49 -8.84 48.55
CA ASN A 176 -16.08 -8.82 49.95
C ASN A 176 -16.26 -10.18 50.66
N THR A 177 -17.16 -11.03 50.18
CA THR A 177 -17.47 -12.35 50.79
C THR A 177 -16.97 -13.54 49.97
N ALA A 178 -16.56 -13.31 48.72
CA ALA A 178 -16.05 -14.34 47.81
C ALA A 178 -14.75 -14.99 48.33
N SER A 179 -14.80 -16.30 48.57
CA SER A 179 -13.68 -17.09 49.11
C SER A 179 -12.86 -17.79 48.01
N GLN A 180 -13.43 -18.03 46.84
CA GLN A 180 -12.76 -18.65 45.71
C GLN A 180 -11.60 -17.81 45.16
N GLN A 181 -10.64 -18.46 44.51
CA GLN A 181 -9.53 -17.77 43.85
C GLN A 181 -9.91 -17.17 42.50
N ILE A 182 -10.82 -17.83 41.77
CA ILE A 182 -11.24 -17.43 40.43
C ILE A 182 -12.76 -17.27 40.40
N THR A 183 -13.24 -16.10 39.99
CA THR A 183 -14.67 -15.87 39.73
C THR A 183 -14.88 -15.71 38.24
N ILE A 184 -15.68 -16.59 37.63
CA ILE A 184 -16.08 -16.48 36.22
C ILE A 184 -17.41 -15.72 36.15
N LEU A 185 -17.46 -14.68 35.33
CA LEU A 185 -18.65 -13.87 35.08
C LEU A 185 -19.06 -13.98 33.61
N PRO A 186 -20.33 -14.26 33.29
CA PRO A 186 -20.83 -14.09 31.93
C PRO A 186 -20.83 -12.60 31.57
N GLY A 187 -20.13 -12.22 30.51
CA GLY A 187 -20.16 -10.86 29.98
C GLY A 187 -21.53 -10.50 29.38
N PHE A 188 -21.72 -9.25 28.95
CA PHE A 188 -22.83 -8.78 28.11
C PHE A 188 -24.24 -8.80 28.75
N ILE A 189 -24.52 -9.73 29.66
CA ILE A 189 -25.83 -9.97 30.26
C ILE A 189 -26.01 -9.22 31.58
N SER A 190 -27.22 -8.74 31.80
CA SER A 190 -27.63 -7.95 32.97
C SER A 190 -29.11 -8.19 33.31
N LYS A 191 -29.61 -7.52 34.35
CA LYS A 191 -31.01 -7.61 34.78
C LYS A 191 -31.59 -6.22 35.03
N SER A 192 -32.76 -5.96 34.47
CA SER A 192 -33.49 -4.72 34.76
C SER A 192 -34.00 -4.67 36.20
N LYS A 193 -34.33 -3.48 36.71
CA LYS A 193 -34.93 -3.29 38.05
C LYS A 193 -36.20 -4.12 38.30
N ILE A 194 -36.97 -4.41 37.26
CA ILE A 194 -38.21 -5.23 37.33
C ILE A 194 -37.95 -6.73 37.20
N GLY A 195 -36.68 -7.13 37.02
CA GLY A 195 -36.24 -8.50 37.02
C GLY A 195 -36.14 -9.18 35.66
N GLU A 196 -36.39 -8.45 34.57
CA GLU A 196 -36.25 -8.93 33.20
C GLU A 196 -34.79 -8.98 32.76
N GLN A 197 -34.45 -9.97 31.94
CA GLN A 197 -33.11 -10.10 31.38
C GLN A 197 -32.86 -9.02 30.33
N THR A 198 -31.69 -8.38 30.42
CA THR A 198 -31.28 -7.31 29.52
C THR A 198 -29.86 -7.55 29.02
N THR A 199 -29.53 -6.92 27.89
CA THR A 199 -28.17 -6.89 27.37
C THR A 199 -27.57 -5.49 27.39
N LEU A 200 -26.24 -5.42 27.49
CA LEU A 200 -25.47 -4.19 27.55
C LEU A 200 -25.13 -3.61 26.16
N GLY A 201 -25.66 -4.21 25.09
CA GLY A 201 -25.40 -3.82 23.71
C GLY A 201 -24.02 -4.23 23.19
N ARG A 202 -23.60 -3.58 22.10
CA ARG A 202 -22.36 -3.92 21.37
C ARG A 202 -21.14 -3.83 22.30
N GLY A 203 -20.29 -4.85 22.27
CA GLY A 203 -19.10 -4.93 23.13
C GLY A 203 -19.42 -5.12 24.62
N GLY A 204 -20.63 -5.58 24.95
CA GLY A 204 -21.09 -5.63 26.34
C GLY A 204 -20.25 -6.49 27.27
N SER A 205 -19.47 -7.46 26.80
CA SER A 205 -18.52 -8.20 27.64
C SER A 205 -17.34 -7.34 28.10
N ASP A 206 -16.83 -6.46 27.22
CA ASP A 206 -15.83 -5.45 27.62
C ASP A 206 -16.45 -4.48 28.63
N PHE A 207 -17.72 -4.13 28.42
CA PHE A 207 -18.44 -3.23 29.33
C PHE A 207 -18.66 -3.85 30.71
N THR A 208 -19.06 -5.12 30.79
CA THR A 208 -19.14 -5.88 32.04
C THR A 208 -17.81 -5.84 32.80
N ALA A 209 -16.69 -6.09 32.09
CA ALA A 209 -15.37 -6.08 32.71
C ALA A 209 -14.98 -4.68 33.20
N ALA A 210 -15.26 -3.63 32.43
CA ALA A 210 -15.03 -2.25 32.83
C ALA A 210 -15.87 -1.84 34.05
N ILE A 211 -17.14 -2.22 34.10
CA ILE A 211 -18.03 -1.95 35.25
C ILE A 211 -17.47 -2.61 36.52
N VAL A 212 -17.08 -3.88 36.44
CA VAL A 212 -16.53 -4.61 37.59
C VAL A 212 -15.19 -4.04 38.03
N ALA A 213 -14.30 -3.73 37.08
CA ALA A 213 -13.01 -3.09 37.34
C ALA A 213 -13.17 -1.73 38.04
N ALA A 214 -14.10 -0.90 37.56
CA ALA A 214 -14.40 0.40 38.12
C ALA A 214 -15.04 0.31 39.52
N ALA A 215 -16.02 -0.58 39.71
CA ALA A 215 -16.71 -0.78 40.99
C ALA A 215 -15.75 -1.23 42.11
N LEU A 216 -14.75 -2.03 41.77
CA LEU A 216 -13.72 -2.53 42.69
C LEU A 216 -12.45 -1.67 42.73
N LYS A 217 -12.33 -0.66 41.86
CA LYS A 217 -11.16 0.21 41.71
C LYS A 217 -9.86 -0.59 41.59
N VAL A 218 -9.84 -1.56 40.69
CA VAL A 218 -8.64 -2.40 40.45
C VAL A 218 -7.52 -1.59 39.82
N GLU A 219 -6.28 -2.08 39.95
CA GLU A 219 -5.09 -1.40 39.41
C GLU A 219 -5.09 -1.30 37.89
N GLN A 220 -5.63 -2.31 37.19
CA GLN A 220 -5.75 -2.35 35.74
C GLN A 220 -6.84 -3.31 35.27
N LEU A 221 -7.40 -3.05 34.09
CA LEU A 221 -8.27 -3.97 33.36
C LEU A 221 -7.48 -4.65 32.24
N GLU A 222 -7.53 -5.98 32.15
CA GLU A 222 -6.89 -6.72 31.05
C GLU A 222 -7.94 -7.21 30.05
N ILE A 223 -7.80 -6.85 28.77
CA ILE A 223 -8.64 -7.33 27.67
C ILE A 223 -7.81 -8.29 26.83
N TRP A 224 -8.22 -9.55 26.81
CA TRP A 224 -7.56 -10.64 26.10
C TRP A 224 -8.30 -10.94 24.79
N THR A 225 -7.57 -10.84 23.69
CA THR A 225 -8.05 -11.05 22.31
C THR A 225 -7.08 -11.97 21.54
N ASP A 226 -7.25 -12.09 20.24
CA ASP A 226 -6.44 -12.87 19.29
C ASP A 226 -5.25 -12.11 18.66
N VAL A 227 -5.01 -10.86 19.10
CA VAL A 227 -3.91 -10.01 18.65
C VAL A 227 -3.11 -9.46 19.83
N SER A 228 -1.79 -9.31 19.63
CA SER A 228 -0.82 -8.88 20.64
C SER A 228 -0.81 -7.35 20.85
N GLY A 229 -2.00 -6.74 21.00
CA GLY A 229 -2.20 -5.31 21.22
C GLY A 229 -2.90 -4.58 20.07
N MET A 230 -2.91 -3.25 20.16
CA MET A 230 -3.23 -2.36 19.04
C MET A 230 -1.97 -2.16 18.20
N PHE A 231 -2.09 -2.24 16.88
CA PHE A 231 -0.95 -2.12 15.96
C PHE A 231 -0.90 -0.74 15.32
N THR A 232 0.29 -0.33 14.86
CA THR A 232 0.51 0.90 14.09
C THR A 232 -0.26 0.95 12.77
N SER A 233 -0.67 -0.21 12.24
CA SER A 233 -1.65 -0.36 11.16
C SER A 233 -2.22 -1.78 11.17
N ASN A 234 -3.18 -2.11 10.31
CA ASN A 234 -3.72 -3.47 10.22
C ASN A 234 -2.65 -4.44 9.70
N PRO A 235 -2.17 -5.42 10.50
CA PRO A 235 -1.06 -6.31 10.12
C PRO A 235 -1.38 -7.23 8.93
N LYS A 236 -2.66 -7.41 8.58
CA LYS A 236 -3.08 -8.15 7.38
C LYS A 236 -2.84 -7.36 6.08
N LEU A 237 -2.86 -6.03 6.16
CA LEU A 237 -2.69 -5.12 5.01
C LEU A 237 -1.26 -4.54 4.94
N VAL A 238 -0.63 -4.38 6.09
CA VAL A 238 0.70 -3.80 6.28
C VAL A 238 1.55 -4.78 7.08
N LYS A 239 2.36 -5.62 6.40
CA LYS A 239 3.12 -6.72 7.02
C LYS A 239 4.14 -6.23 8.06
N GLN A 240 4.61 -4.99 7.92
CA GLN A 240 5.56 -4.33 8.81
C GLN A 240 4.91 -3.62 10.01
N ALA A 241 3.58 -3.69 10.14
CA ALA A 241 2.90 -3.14 11.30
C ALA A 241 3.34 -3.87 12.57
N TYR A 242 3.66 -3.09 13.60
CA TYR A 242 4.09 -3.60 14.91
C TYR A 242 3.13 -3.13 16.02
N PRO A 243 3.05 -3.86 17.15
CA PRO A 243 2.26 -3.46 18.30
C PRO A 243 2.71 -2.12 18.89
N ILE A 244 1.74 -1.30 19.28
CA ILE A 244 1.96 -0.05 20.00
C ILE A 244 2.08 -0.40 21.48
N GLU A 245 3.24 -0.16 22.10
CA GLU A 245 3.45 -0.53 23.51
C GLU A 245 2.57 0.29 24.47
N LYS A 246 2.47 1.61 24.23
CA LYS A 246 1.70 2.55 25.05
C LYS A 246 0.95 3.55 24.17
N ILE A 247 -0.30 3.81 24.51
CA ILE A 247 -1.19 4.74 23.80
C ILE A 247 -2.12 5.44 24.78
N SER A 248 -2.49 6.69 24.50
CA SER A 248 -3.49 7.37 25.32
C SER A 248 -4.90 6.83 25.05
N TYR A 249 -5.84 7.01 25.99
CA TYR A 249 -7.23 6.64 25.75
C TYR A 249 -7.82 7.33 24.52
N GLN A 250 -7.53 8.62 24.34
CA GLN A 250 -8.08 9.39 23.22
C GLN A 250 -7.55 8.86 21.88
N GLU A 251 -6.25 8.59 21.77
CA GLU A 251 -5.67 7.98 20.56
C GLU A 251 -6.23 6.58 20.30
N ALA A 252 -6.40 5.76 21.34
CA ALA A 252 -6.99 4.43 21.20
C ALA A 252 -8.46 4.51 20.72
N MET A 253 -9.24 5.45 21.25
CA MET A 253 -10.62 5.69 20.81
C MET A 253 -10.69 6.11 19.35
N GLU A 254 -9.82 7.03 18.92
CA GLU A 254 -9.76 7.51 17.53
C GLU A 254 -9.35 6.37 16.57
N LEU A 255 -8.31 5.59 16.89
CA LEU A 255 -7.93 4.42 16.10
C LEU A 255 -9.07 3.41 15.99
N SER A 256 -9.76 3.15 17.10
CA SER A 256 -10.87 2.20 17.11
C SER A 256 -12.09 2.70 16.35
N HIS A 257 -12.41 3.99 16.44
CA HIS A 257 -13.46 4.62 15.65
C HIS A 257 -13.18 4.46 14.15
N PHE A 258 -11.92 4.69 13.72
CA PHE A 258 -11.50 4.60 12.33
C PHE A 258 -11.01 3.21 11.87
N GLY A 259 -11.45 2.13 12.53
CA GLY A 259 -11.34 0.77 12.00
C GLY A 259 -10.45 -0.21 12.77
N ALA A 260 -9.70 0.23 13.77
CA ALA A 260 -8.95 -0.68 14.66
C ALA A 260 -9.89 -1.30 15.72
N LYS A 261 -10.69 -2.31 15.31
CA LYS A 261 -11.82 -2.93 16.05
C LYS A 261 -11.49 -3.62 17.39
N VAL A 262 -10.39 -3.29 18.05
CA VAL A 262 -9.95 -3.89 19.33
C VAL A 262 -10.76 -3.37 20.51
N LEU A 263 -11.20 -2.11 20.48
CA LEU A 263 -11.89 -1.46 21.57
C LEU A 263 -13.17 -0.80 21.06
N PHE A 264 -14.24 -0.80 21.86
CA PHE A 264 -15.45 -0.05 21.57
C PHE A 264 -15.59 1.07 22.62
N PRO A 265 -15.40 2.36 22.26
CA PRO A 265 -15.24 3.44 23.24
C PRO A 265 -16.29 3.49 24.38
N PRO A 266 -17.61 3.32 24.10
CA PRO A 266 -18.62 3.38 25.16
C PRO A 266 -18.45 2.32 26.25
N THR A 267 -17.78 1.19 25.97
CA THR A 267 -17.69 0.07 26.91
C THR A 267 -16.58 0.26 27.93
N VAL A 268 -15.63 1.15 27.68
CA VAL A 268 -14.50 1.41 28.59
C VAL A 268 -14.65 2.69 29.38
N GLN A 269 -15.76 3.43 29.19
CA GLN A 269 -16.03 4.67 29.92
C GLN A 269 -15.90 4.53 31.46
N PRO A 270 -16.38 3.45 32.12
CA PRO A 270 -16.28 3.32 33.57
C PRO A 270 -14.85 3.32 34.11
N VAL A 271 -13.91 2.72 33.36
CA VAL A 271 -12.50 2.69 33.74
C VAL A 271 -11.78 3.97 33.35
N LEU A 272 -12.22 4.63 32.27
CA LEU A 272 -11.72 5.94 31.84
C LEU A 272 -12.00 7.02 32.89
N ASP A 273 -13.22 7.07 33.44
CA ASP A 273 -13.62 8.05 34.47
C ASP A 273 -12.78 7.95 35.76
N LEU A 274 -12.19 6.77 36.01
CA LEU A 274 -11.35 6.49 37.17
C LEU A 274 -9.85 6.40 36.85
N ASN A 275 -9.45 6.68 35.60
CA ASN A 275 -8.08 6.55 35.12
C ASN A 275 -7.46 5.15 35.33
N ILE A 276 -8.26 4.08 35.27
CA ILE A 276 -7.79 2.69 35.44
C ILE A 276 -7.23 2.19 34.10
N PRO A 277 -5.90 1.94 33.97
CA PRO A 277 -5.27 1.53 32.73
C PRO A 277 -5.87 0.25 32.14
N ILE A 278 -5.89 0.15 30.81
CA ILE A 278 -6.35 -1.04 30.08
C ILE A 278 -5.15 -1.70 29.39
N HIS A 279 -4.97 -2.99 29.61
CA HIS A 279 -3.95 -3.79 28.94
C HIS A 279 -4.59 -4.70 27.89
N ILE A 280 -4.29 -4.49 26.62
CA ILE A 280 -4.69 -5.38 25.53
C ILE A 280 -3.63 -6.48 25.39
N LYS A 281 -4.04 -7.75 25.54
CA LYS A 281 -3.16 -8.92 25.48
C LYS A 281 -3.66 -9.99 24.50
N ASN A 282 -2.77 -10.90 24.09
CA ASN A 282 -3.09 -12.00 23.19
C ASN A 282 -3.24 -13.33 23.95
N THR A 283 -4.38 -14.00 23.80
CA THR A 283 -4.61 -15.34 24.37
C THR A 283 -3.69 -16.41 23.80
N LEU A 284 -3.24 -16.25 22.55
CA LEU A 284 -2.35 -17.21 21.86
C LEU A 284 -0.87 -16.92 22.11
N GLU A 285 -0.52 -15.69 22.50
CA GLU A 285 0.84 -15.26 22.84
C GLU A 285 0.86 -14.50 24.18
N PRO A 286 0.66 -15.18 25.34
CA PRO A 286 0.44 -14.51 26.63
C PRO A 286 1.63 -13.69 27.15
N GLU A 287 2.84 -14.03 26.69
CA GLU A 287 4.11 -13.38 27.03
C GLU A 287 4.40 -12.15 26.17
N ALA A 288 3.62 -11.89 25.12
CA ALA A 288 3.75 -10.67 24.34
C ALA A 288 3.43 -9.44 25.20
N ALA A 289 4.16 -8.33 24.98
CA ALA A 289 4.00 -7.11 25.76
C ALA A 289 2.58 -6.53 25.70
N GLY A 290 1.93 -6.63 24.53
CA GLY A 290 0.60 -6.09 24.30
C GLY A 290 0.61 -4.57 24.14
N THR A 291 -0.52 -3.94 24.49
CA THR A 291 -0.68 -2.48 24.48
C THR A 291 -1.25 -2.00 25.81
N VAL A 292 -0.63 -0.99 26.40
CA VAL A 292 -1.14 -0.29 27.59
C VAL A 292 -1.84 0.99 27.16
N ILE A 293 -3.11 1.12 27.54
CA ILE A 293 -3.92 2.32 27.32
C ILE A 293 -4.06 3.05 28.66
N SER A 294 -3.56 4.28 28.74
CA SER A 294 -3.61 5.10 29.97
C SER A 294 -3.76 6.60 29.65
N ASN A 295 -3.84 7.45 30.67
CA ASN A 295 -3.81 8.92 30.52
C ASN A 295 -2.39 9.50 30.65
N GLU A 296 -1.36 8.66 30.77
CA GLU A 296 0.02 9.13 30.84
C GLU A 296 0.48 9.62 29.46
N GLU A 297 1.08 10.82 29.42
CA GLU A 297 1.73 11.32 28.21
C GLU A 297 2.85 10.36 27.79
N THR A 298 2.70 9.78 26.61
CA THR A 298 3.77 8.96 26.04
C THR A 298 4.81 9.88 25.43
N ILE A 299 6.03 9.87 25.98
CA ILE A 299 7.19 10.54 25.36
C ILE A 299 7.54 9.75 24.09
N SER A 300 6.83 10.08 23.01
CA SER A 300 6.93 9.47 21.69
C SER A 300 7.85 10.31 20.82
N THR A 301 8.78 9.67 20.12
CA THR A 301 9.62 10.36 19.12
C THR A 301 8.84 10.69 17.83
N SER A 302 7.73 9.97 17.58
CA SER A 302 6.83 10.23 16.44
C SER A 302 5.48 10.78 16.93
N PRO A 303 4.97 11.88 16.33
CA PRO A 303 3.65 12.42 16.66
C PRO A 303 2.51 11.50 16.21
N VAL A 304 2.75 10.61 15.25
CA VAL A 304 1.75 9.64 14.77
C VAL A 304 1.90 8.30 15.50
N LYS A 305 0.79 7.76 16.01
CA LYS A 305 0.73 6.47 16.72
C LYS A 305 0.17 5.33 15.90
N GLY A 306 -0.80 5.60 15.03
CA GLY A 306 -1.30 4.57 14.12
C GLY A 306 -2.00 5.13 12.89
N ILE A 307 -2.19 4.25 11.91
CA ILE A 307 -2.98 4.48 10.70
C ILE A 307 -4.04 3.40 10.64
N SER A 308 -5.29 3.81 10.48
CA SER A 308 -6.43 2.89 10.36
C SER A 308 -7.26 3.19 9.12
N ASN A 309 -8.17 2.28 8.78
CA ASN A 309 -9.11 2.49 7.69
C ASN A 309 -10.50 1.92 8.00
N ILE A 310 -11.54 2.57 7.48
CA ILE A 310 -12.90 2.05 7.37
C ILE A 310 -13.22 1.88 5.89
N GLY A 311 -13.51 0.66 5.44
CA GLY A 311 -13.95 0.37 4.07
C GLY A 311 -15.48 0.46 3.92
N ASN A 312 -15.98 0.24 2.70
CA ASN A 312 -17.41 0.25 2.36
C ASN A 312 -18.09 1.59 2.72
N ILE A 313 -17.47 2.69 2.30
CA ILE A 313 -17.98 4.04 2.54
C ILE A 313 -18.65 4.55 1.26
N ALA A 314 -19.81 5.18 1.43
CA ALA A 314 -20.41 6.04 0.41
C ALA A 314 -20.28 7.51 0.82
N LEU A 315 -19.96 8.36 -0.15
CA LEU A 315 -19.88 9.80 0.01
C LEU A 315 -21.12 10.47 -0.60
N LEU A 316 -21.90 11.16 0.21
CA LEU A 316 -23.09 11.88 -0.18
C LEU A 316 -22.81 13.38 -0.21
N THR A 317 -23.10 14.04 -1.33
CA THR A 317 -22.88 15.48 -1.49
C THR A 317 -24.19 16.20 -1.73
N LEU A 318 -24.56 17.06 -0.78
CA LEU A 318 -25.63 18.04 -0.90
C LEU A 318 -25.00 19.37 -1.34
N GLN A 319 -25.42 19.91 -2.49
CA GLN A 319 -24.87 21.16 -3.01
C GLN A 319 -25.90 22.00 -3.75
N GLY A 320 -25.71 23.32 -3.75
CA GLY A 320 -26.55 24.24 -4.51
C GLY A 320 -26.38 25.71 -4.13
N SER A 321 -26.50 26.59 -5.13
CA SER A 321 -26.43 28.04 -4.92
C SER A 321 -27.60 28.57 -4.07
N GLY A 322 -28.73 27.87 -4.04
CA GLY A 322 -29.89 28.20 -3.22
C GLY A 322 -29.70 27.94 -1.72
N MET A 323 -28.57 27.37 -1.29
CA MET A 323 -28.22 27.22 0.12
C MET A 323 -27.57 28.48 0.72
N ILE A 324 -27.13 29.42 -0.12
CA ILE A 324 -26.32 30.56 0.32
C ILE A 324 -27.12 31.52 1.18
N GLY A 325 -26.63 31.81 2.39
CA GLY A 325 -27.29 32.67 3.37
C GLY A 325 -28.63 32.15 3.92
N ILE A 326 -29.02 30.90 3.64
CA ILE A 326 -30.28 30.32 4.11
C ILE A 326 -30.01 29.30 5.23
N PRO A 327 -30.37 29.60 6.49
CA PRO A 327 -30.23 28.64 7.59
C PRO A 327 -31.23 27.48 7.44
N GLY A 328 -30.83 26.29 7.93
CA GLY A 328 -31.76 25.16 8.11
C GLY A 328 -31.53 23.95 7.20
N PHE A 329 -30.74 24.07 6.13
CA PHE A 329 -30.39 22.92 5.27
C PHE A 329 -29.66 21.82 6.05
N SER A 330 -28.64 22.19 6.83
CA SER A 330 -27.91 21.23 7.67
C SER A 330 -28.81 20.54 8.70
N LYS A 331 -29.70 21.30 9.37
CA LYS A 331 -30.68 20.74 10.31
C LYS A 331 -31.55 19.68 9.62
N ARG A 332 -32.20 20.03 8.50
CA ARG A 332 -33.07 19.11 7.76
C ARG A 332 -32.32 17.87 7.30
N LEU A 333 -31.10 18.04 6.76
CA LEU A 333 -30.26 16.94 6.32
C LEU A 333 -29.96 15.93 7.44
N PHE A 334 -29.48 16.39 8.59
CA PHE A 334 -29.16 15.51 9.72
C PHE A 334 -30.42 14.96 10.41
N GLU A 335 -31.52 15.70 10.40
CA GLU A 335 -32.82 15.25 10.91
C GLU A 335 -33.36 14.08 10.07
N THR A 336 -33.33 14.18 8.73
CA THR A 336 -33.70 13.09 7.82
C THR A 336 -32.86 11.84 8.06
N LEU A 337 -31.53 11.98 8.11
CA LEU A 337 -30.64 10.83 8.36
C LEU A 337 -30.89 10.19 9.73
N SER A 338 -31.16 10.98 10.76
CA SER A 338 -31.49 10.48 12.10
C SER A 338 -32.83 9.74 12.14
N GLN A 339 -33.83 10.18 11.39
CA GLN A 339 -35.14 9.52 11.30
C GLN A 339 -35.02 8.13 10.65
N GLU A 340 -34.19 8.03 9.61
CA GLU A 340 -33.84 6.77 8.93
C GLU A 340 -32.82 5.92 9.71
N LYS A 341 -32.32 6.41 10.86
CA LYS A 341 -31.31 5.75 11.71
C LYS A 341 -29.98 5.48 11.00
N ILE A 342 -29.62 6.34 10.06
CA ILE A 342 -28.38 6.24 9.28
C ILE A 342 -27.23 6.88 10.06
N ASN A 343 -26.15 6.13 10.25
CA ASN A 343 -24.99 6.59 11.00
C ASN A 343 -24.02 7.38 10.11
N VAL A 344 -23.75 8.63 10.48
CA VAL A 344 -22.76 9.47 9.79
C VAL A 344 -21.37 9.25 10.41
N ILE A 345 -20.41 8.86 9.57
CA ILE A 345 -19.04 8.52 9.99
C ILE A 345 -18.11 9.73 9.81
N LEU A 346 -18.27 10.47 8.71
CA LEU A 346 -17.43 11.61 8.38
C LEU A 346 -18.29 12.76 7.85
N ILE A 347 -17.97 13.99 8.25
CA ILE A 347 -18.59 15.20 7.73
C ILE A 347 -17.47 16.10 7.23
N THR A 348 -17.56 16.55 5.99
CA THR A 348 -16.69 17.59 5.46
C THR A 348 -17.50 18.66 4.75
N GLN A 349 -17.04 19.89 4.89
CA GLN A 349 -17.83 21.06 4.62
C GLN A 349 -16.89 22.16 4.17
N ALA A 350 -16.80 22.35 2.85
CA ALA A 350 -15.84 23.28 2.25
C ALA A 350 -16.35 24.73 2.27
N SER A 351 -17.67 24.92 2.21
CA SER A 351 -18.32 26.24 2.26
C SER A 351 -19.67 26.11 2.94
N SER A 352 -19.83 26.68 4.14
CA SER A 352 -21.02 26.62 5.04
C SER A 352 -22.37 26.83 4.36
N GLU A 353 -22.32 27.44 3.19
CA GLU A 353 -23.45 27.99 2.47
C GLU A 353 -23.63 27.38 1.07
N HIS A 354 -22.76 26.46 0.63
CA HIS A 354 -22.82 25.92 -0.73
C HIS A 354 -22.79 24.39 -0.82
N SER A 355 -22.04 23.70 0.04
CA SER A 355 -21.95 22.24 -0.05
C SER A 355 -21.67 21.56 1.29
N ILE A 356 -22.32 20.41 1.50
CA ILE A 356 -22.12 19.52 2.65
C ILE A 356 -21.86 18.12 2.11
N CYS A 357 -20.82 17.48 2.62
CA CYS A 357 -20.40 16.16 2.17
C CYS A 357 -20.32 15.21 3.38
N LEU A 358 -20.93 14.03 3.23
CA LEU A 358 -21.14 13.06 4.32
C LEU A 358 -20.60 11.69 3.92
N GLY A 359 -19.80 11.07 4.78
CA GLY A 359 -19.41 9.66 4.66
C GLY A 359 -20.32 8.79 5.52
N ILE A 360 -20.98 7.80 4.91
CA ILE A 360 -21.82 6.81 5.59
C ILE A 360 -21.45 5.39 5.14
N ASP A 361 -22.02 4.37 5.80
CA ASP A 361 -21.89 2.98 5.34
C ASP A 361 -22.56 2.82 3.97
N GLU A 362 -21.88 2.16 3.03
CA GLU A 362 -22.35 2.03 1.65
C GLU A 362 -23.70 1.30 1.55
N ASN A 363 -24.03 0.43 2.51
CA ASN A 363 -25.33 -0.26 2.53
C ASN A 363 -26.51 0.69 2.76
N ASP A 364 -26.28 1.84 3.40
CA ASP A 364 -27.30 2.84 3.69
C ASP A 364 -27.41 3.90 2.57
N ALA A 365 -26.56 3.84 1.53
CA ALA A 365 -26.42 4.90 0.53
C ALA A 365 -27.71 5.19 -0.26
N GLU A 366 -28.39 4.14 -0.75
CA GLU A 366 -29.61 4.31 -1.54
C GLU A 366 -30.80 4.79 -0.69
N LEU A 367 -30.88 4.31 0.55
CA LEU A 367 -31.89 4.74 1.51
C LEU A 367 -31.69 6.23 1.86
N ALA A 368 -30.46 6.61 2.20
CA ALA A 368 -30.10 8.00 2.47
C ALA A 368 -30.41 8.90 1.27
N LYS A 369 -30.05 8.48 0.07
CA LYS A 369 -30.33 9.24 -1.16
C LYS A 369 -31.83 9.50 -1.33
N THR A 370 -32.62 8.44 -1.26
CA THR A 370 -34.07 8.53 -1.46
C THR A 370 -34.73 9.43 -0.41
N ALA A 371 -34.36 9.28 0.87
CA ALA A 371 -34.92 10.07 1.96
C ALA A 371 -34.53 11.55 1.89
N ILE A 372 -33.28 11.84 1.53
CA ILE A 372 -32.78 13.21 1.38
C ILE A 372 -33.44 13.89 0.17
N ASP A 373 -33.48 13.24 -0.99
CA ASP A 373 -34.11 13.81 -2.19
C ASP A 373 -35.60 14.11 -1.95
N ALA A 374 -36.31 13.23 -1.25
CA ALA A 374 -37.70 13.47 -0.85
C ALA A 374 -37.83 14.65 0.12
N THR A 375 -36.91 14.77 1.09
CA THR A 375 -36.91 15.90 2.04
C THR A 375 -36.72 17.25 1.35
N PHE A 376 -35.92 17.30 0.29
CA PHE A 376 -35.59 18.53 -0.44
C PHE A 376 -36.24 18.62 -1.83
N GLU A 377 -37.32 17.88 -2.07
CA GLU A 377 -37.99 17.79 -3.38
C GLU A 377 -38.31 19.17 -3.97
N ASN A 378 -38.84 20.08 -3.15
CA ASN A 378 -39.17 21.44 -3.57
C ASN A 378 -37.94 22.25 -3.99
N GLU A 379 -36.85 22.17 -3.22
CA GLU A 379 -35.61 22.86 -3.55
C GLU A 379 -34.95 22.30 -4.81
N ILE A 380 -35.01 20.98 -5.01
CA ILE A 380 -34.51 20.30 -6.21
C ILE A 380 -35.34 20.69 -7.44
N ALA A 381 -36.67 20.65 -7.35
CA ALA A 381 -37.58 21.00 -8.44
C ALA A 381 -37.46 22.48 -8.86
N LEU A 382 -37.13 23.36 -7.92
CA LEU A 382 -36.86 24.78 -8.18
C LEU A 382 -35.40 25.07 -8.59
N HIS A 383 -34.58 24.04 -8.81
CA HIS A 383 -33.15 24.15 -9.14
C HIS A 383 -32.35 25.00 -8.14
N LYS A 384 -32.78 25.03 -6.87
CA LYS A 384 -32.06 25.68 -5.78
C LYS A 384 -30.89 24.82 -5.30
N ILE A 385 -31.08 23.51 -5.34
CA ILE A 385 -30.05 22.51 -5.05
C ILE A 385 -30.08 21.41 -6.11
N ASP A 386 -28.97 20.69 -6.22
CA ASP A 386 -28.89 19.49 -7.03
C ASP A 386 -29.48 18.28 -6.27
N PRO A 387 -30.00 17.26 -6.97
CA PRO A 387 -30.24 15.95 -6.37
C PRO A 387 -28.98 15.42 -5.70
N ILE A 388 -29.13 14.68 -4.60
CA ILE A 388 -27.99 14.19 -3.85
C ILE A 388 -27.10 13.29 -4.71
N ILE A 389 -25.82 13.62 -4.73
CA ILE A 389 -24.78 12.88 -5.47
C ILE A 389 -24.20 11.82 -4.54
N VAL A 390 -24.14 10.57 -5.02
CA VAL A 390 -23.61 9.42 -4.27
C VAL A 390 -22.39 8.89 -5.00
N GLU A 391 -21.25 8.82 -4.30
CA GLU A 391 -20.05 8.13 -4.75
C GLU A 391 -19.80 6.90 -3.86
N LYS A 392 -19.64 5.72 -4.47
CA LYS A 392 -19.44 4.43 -3.80
C LYS A 392 -18.00 3.91 -4.02
N ASP A 393 -17.69 2.73 -3.48
CA ASP A 393 -16.37 2.10 -3.57
C ASP A 393 -15.27 2.95 -2.91
N LEU A 394 -15.60 3.59 -1.78
CA LEU A 394 -14.68 4.47 -1.05
C LEU A 394 -14.27 3.87 0.30
N SER A 395 -13.17 4.38 0.83
CA SER A 395 -12.67 4.08 2.16
C SER A 395 -12.15 5.34 2.84
N ILE A 396 -12.37 5.45 4.14
CA ILE A 396 -11.75 6.47 4.99
C ILE A 396 -10.41 5.91 5.49
N ILE A 397 -9.31 6.62 5.25
CA ILE A 397 -8.03 6.43 5.91
C ILE A 397 -7.89 7.48 7.00
N ALA A 398 -7.50 7.08 8.21
CA ALA A 398 -7.25 7.98 9.32
C ALA A 398 -5.83 7.84 9.83
N LEU A 399 -5.16 8.98 9.99
CA LEU A 399 -3.87 9.12 10.66
C LEU A 399 -4.13 9.61 12.08
N VAL A 400 -3.76 8.81 13.08
CA VAL A 400 -4.04 9.08 14.50
C VAL A 400 -2.74 9.29 15.27
N GLY A 401 -2.72 10.32 16.10
CA GLY A 401 -1.58 10.68 16.92
C GLY A 401 -1.92 11.81 17.90
N ASP A 402 -0.98 12.18 18.75
CA ASP A 402 -1.19 13.29 19.69
C ASP A 402 -0.81 14.63 19.07
N ASN A 403 -1.48 15.70 19.50
CA ASN A 403 -1.20 17.07 19.09
C ASN A 403 -1.10 17.29 17.55
N MET A 404 -1.84 16.51 16.76
CA MET A 404 -1.80 16.53 15.29
C MET A 404 -2.12 17.90 14.70
N LYS A 405 -2.97 18.68 15.37
CA LYS A 405 -3.29 20.07 15.01
C LYS A 405 -2.13 21.05 15.23
N ASN A 406 -1.28 20.77 16.22
CA ASN A 406 -0.17 21.64 16.64
C ASN A 406 1.18 21.25 16.00
N HIS A 407 1.27 20.06 15.43
CA HIS A 407 2.45 19.61 14.68
C HIS A 407 2.39 20.07 13.20
N GLN A 408 3.15 21.12 12.90
CA GLN A 408 3.27 21.65 11.54
C GLN A 408 3.84 20.59 10.58
N GLY A 409 3.21 20.47 9.42
CA GLY A 409 3.69 19.64 8.31
C GLY A 409 3.18 18.20 8.27
N ILE A 410 2.50 17.67 9.31
CA ILE A 410 1.99 16.28 9.28
C ILE A 410 0.90 16.09 8.21
N SER A 411 -0.08 16.99 8.15
CA SER A 411 -1.14 16.94 7.14
C SER A 411 -0.56 17.05 5.71
N GLY A 412 0.34 18.01 5.50
CA GLY A 412 1.07 18.16 4.24
C GLY A 412 1.87 16.91 3.87
N LYS A 413 2.53 16.27 4.84
CA LYS A 413 3.28 15.02 4.67
C LYS A 413 2.34 13.86 4.30
N MET A 414 1.19 13.72 4.95
CA MET A 414 0.18 12.71 4.60
C MET A 414 -0.33 12.89 3.15
N PHE A 415 -0.82 14.08 2.80
CA PHE A 415 -1.42 14.32 1.50
C PHE A 415 -0.40 14.29 0.36
N SER A 416 0.82 14.81 0.57
CA SER A 416 1.90 14.69 -0.42
C SER A 416 2.31 13.23 -0.65
N THR A 417 2.37 12.42 0.41
CA THR A 417 2.69 10.98 0.28
C THR A 417 1.62 10.22 -0.51
N LEU A 418 0.33 10.51 -0.28
CA LEU A 418 -0.77 9.94 -1.07
C LEU A 418 -0.69 10.39 -2.54
N GLY A 419 -0.53 11.70 -2.77
CA GLY A 419 -0.45 12.27 -4.12
C GLY A 419 0.73 11.74 -4.93
N LYS A 420 1.93 11.64 -4.32
CA LYS A 420 3.13 11.04 -4.96
C LYS A 420 2.92 9.58 -5.38
N ASN A 421 1.95 8.89 -4.80
CA ASN A 421 1.62 7.50 -5.11
C ASN A 421 0.35 7.36 -5.96
N ASN A 422 -0.08 8.44 -6.63
CA ASN A 422 -1.27 8.48 -7.49
C ASN A 422 -2.58 8.17 -6.75
N ILE A 423 -2.64 8.42 -5.45
CA ILE A 423 -3.84 8.17 -4.66
C ILE A 423 -4.61 9.48 -4.60
N ASN A 424 -5.75 9.52 -5.30
CA ASN A 424 -6.60 10.69 -5.33
C ASN A 424 -7.45 10.79 -4.05
N ILE A 425 -7.49 11.99 -3.46
CA ILE A 425 -8.26 12.26 -2.24
C ILE A 425 -9.61 12.86 -2.64
N ARG A 426 -10.71 12.23 -2.23
CA ARG A 426 -12.09 12.66 -2.53
C ARG A 426 -12.62 13.67 -1.50
N ALA A 427 -12.31 13.43 -0.24
CA ALA A 427 -12.74 14.28 0.87
C ALA A 427 -11.68 14.27 1.97
N ILE A 428 -11.62 15.35 2.74
CA ILE A 428 -10.69 15.54 3.85
C ILE A 428 -11.49 15.96 5.07
N ALA A 429 -11.17 15.40 6.23
CA ALA A 429 -11.64 15.89 7.52
C ALA A 429 -10.45 16.04 8.48
N GLN A 430 -10.29 17.26 9.01
CA GLN A 430 -9.35 17.59 10.08
C GLN A 430 -9.98 18.71 10.90
N GLY A 431 -10.07 18.58 12.23
CA GLY A 431 -10.51 19.73 13.04
C GLY A 431 -11.07 19.39 14.42
N ALA A 432 -12.21 18.69 14.49
CA ALA A 432 -12.96 18.54 15.75
C ALA A 432 -12.18 17.78 16.84
N SER A 433 -11.27 16.89 16.42
CA SER A 433 -10.30 16.21 17.26
C SER A 433 -8.91 16.73 16.92
N GLU A 434 -8.13 17.10 17.94
CA GLU A 434 -6.73 17.51 17.76
C GLU A 434 -5.80 16.31 17.48
N LYS A 435 -6.37 15.11 17.29
CA LYS A 435 -5.66 13.82 17.26
C LYS A 435 -5.88 12.98 16.00
N ASN A 436 -6.72 13.42 15.05
CA ASN A 436 -6.94 12.69 13.80
C ASN A 436 -6.86 13.58 12.55
N ILE A 437 -6.42 12.98 11.45
CA ILE A 437 -6.53 13.51 10.09
C ILE A 437 -7.09 12.40 9.22
N SER A 438 -8.23 12.65 8.59
CA SER A 438 -8.94 11.64 7.80
C SER A 438 -9.05 12.07 6.34
N ALA A 439 -8.88 11.10 5.44
CA ALA A 439 -9.02 11.26 4.00
C ALA A 439 -9.89 10.15 3.42
N VAL A 440 -10.78 10.50 2.50
CA VAL A 440 -11.58 9.53 1.73
C VAL A 440 -10.87 9.26 0.41
N ILE A 441 -10.63 7.98 0.11
CA ILE A 441 -9.96 7.52 -1.11
C ILE A 441 -10.75 6.36 -1.74
N LEU A 442 -10.38 5.94 -2.95
CA LEU A 442 -10.95 4.73 -3.56
C LEU A 442 -10.56 3.49 -2.77
N GLN A 443 -11.48 2.54 -2.65
CA GLN A 443 -11.28 1.26 -1.94
C GLN A 443 -10.08 0.47 -2.48
N ASN A 444 -9.84 0.52 -3.79
CA ASN A 444 -8.71 -0.14 -4.45
C ASN A 444 -7.33 0.44 -4.08
N ASP A 445 -7.28 1.67 -3.55
CA ASP A 445 -6.03 2.33 -3.17
C ASP A 445 -5.67 2.11 -1.69
N VAL A 446 -6.56 1.51 -0.88
CA VAL A 446 -6.37 1.36 0.57
C VAL A 446 -5.06 0.65 0.93
N LYS A 447 -4.75 -0.48 0.28
CA LYS A 447 -3.53 -1.23 0.57
C LYS A 447 -2.29 -0.39 0.26
N LYS A 448 -2.27 0.31 -0.88
CA LYS A 448 -1.18 1.21 -1.28
C LYS A 448 -1.06 2.39 -0.33
N ALA A 449 -2.17 3.02 0.05
CA ALA A 449 -2.25 4.15 0.97
C ALA A 449 -1.69 3.80 2.34
N LEU A 450 -2.20 2.73 2.96
CA LEU A 450 -1.76 2.29 4.29
C LEU A 450 -0.26 1.97 4.31
N ASN A 451 0.24 1.24 3.31
CA ASN A 451 1.65 0.90 3.21
C ASN A 451 2.54 2.12 3.02
N THR A 452 2.15 3.06 2.15
CA THR A 452 2.96 4.25 1.87
C THR A 452 2.97 5.21 3.05
N LEU A 453 1.82 5.39 3.71
CA LEU A 453 1.75 6.19 4.94
C LEU A 453 2.53 5.52 6.07
N HIS A 454 2.46 4.19 6.21
CA HIS A 454 3.21 3.48 7.25
C HIS A 454 4.72 3.62 7.06
N GLU A 455 5.20 3.46 5.82
CA GLU A 455 6.60 3.71 5.42
C GLU A 455 7.05 5.13 5.77
N GLN A 456 6.17 6.11 5.60
CA GLN A 456 6.47 7.51 5.79
C GLN A 456 6.47 7.98 7.27
N PHE A 457 5.69 7.32 8.14
CA PHE A 457 5.46 7.74 9.54
C PHE A 457 6.04 6.79 10.60
N PHE A 458 6.23 5.50 10.30
CA PHE A 458 6.64 4.49 11.28
C PHE A 458 7.92 3.75 10.90
N GLU A 459 8.19 3.59 9.60
CA GLU A 459 9.38 2.86 9.21
C GLU A 459 10.65 3.67 9.46
N SER A 460 11.64 3.02 10.07
CA SER A 460 13.00 3.51 10.04
C SER A 460 13.56 3.36 8.61
N LYS A 461 13.43 4.44 7.85
CA LYS A 461 14.24 4.82 6.68
C LYS A 461 14.18 3.94 5.42
N THR A 462 13.59 2.74 5.42
CA THR A 462 13.79 1.80 4.29
C THR A 462 12.72 1.94 3.19
N LYS A 463 12.99 2.72 2.15
CA LYS A 463 12.06 2.93 1.03
C LYS A 463 11.92 1.67 0.18
N GLN A 464 10.69 1.21 -0.03
CA GLN A 464 10.42 0.04 -0.89
C GLN A 464 10.26 0.48 -2.34
N LEU A 465 11.07 -0.06 -3.27
CA LEU A 465 10.91 0.13 -4.71
C LEU A 465 10.40 -1.13 -5.39
N ASN A 466 9.48 -0.97 -6.34
CA ASN A 466 8.86 -2.07 -7.09
C ASN A 466 9.19 -1.94 -8.58
N VAL A 467 10.00 -2.85 -9.09
CA VAL A 467 10.55 -2.77 -10.44
C VAL A 467 9.88 -3.81 -11.35
N PHE A 468 9.42 -3.35 -12.51
CA PHE A 468 8.83 -4.14 -13.57
C PHE A 468 9.72 -4.06 -14.81
N ILE A 469 10.34 -5.17 -15.21
CA ILE A 469 11.36 -5.17 -16.27
C ILE A 469 10.84 -5.89 -17.51
N THR A 470 10.86 -5.21 -18.65
CA THR A 470 10.66 -5.82 -19.97
C THR A 470 11.99 -5.87 -20.70
N GLY A 471 12.35 -7.05 -21.22
CA GLY A 471 13.62 -7.23 -21.95
C GLY A 471 14.72 -7.91 -21.13
N VAL A 472 14.44 -9.06 -20.51
CA VAL A 472 15.44 -9.86 -19.76
C VAL A 472 16.39 -10.67 -20.66
N GLY A 473 16.87 -10.06 -21.76
CA GLY A 473 17.94 -10.60 -22.61
C GLY A 473 19.32 -10.32 -22.03
N ASN A 474 20.32 -10.06 -22.89
CA ASN A 474 21.71 -9.87 -22.47
C ASN A 474 21.89 -8.77 -21.40
N VAL A 475 21.36 -7.57 -21.65
CA VAL A 475 21.45 -6.44 -20.69
C VAL A 475 20.54 -6.66 -19.48
N GLY A 476 19.31 -7.12 -19.70
CA GLY A 476 18.34 -7.31 -18.61
C GLY A 476 18.78 -8.39 -17.63
N GLU A 477 19.42 -9.47 -18.07
CA GLU A 477 20.01 -10.47 -17.19
C GLU A 477 21.11 -9.87 -16.30
N LYS A 478 21.99 -9.03 -16.86
CA LYS A 478 23.02 -8.33 -16.08
C LYS A 478 22.42 -7.35 -15.07
N LEU A 479 21.33 -6.67 -15.43
CA LEU A 479 20.61 -5.79 -14.51
C LEU A 479 20.03 -6.57 -13.31
N VAL A 480 19.39 -7.72 -13.58
CA VAL A 480 18.84 -8.58 -12.52
C VAL A 480 19.95 -9.08 -11.57
N GLU A 481 21.11 -9.47 -12.11
CA GLU A 481 22.23 -9.92 -11.29
C GLU A 481 22.85 -8.78 -10.46
N GLN A 482 23.00 -7.58 -11.02
CA GLN A 482 23.48 -6.40 -10.27
C GLN A 482 22.52 -6.05 -9.12
N ILE A 483 21.20 -6.07 -9.37
CA ILE A 483 20.17 -5.87 -8.33
C ILE A 483 20.31 -6.91 -7.21
N LYS A 484 20.49 -8.19 -7.57
CA LYS A 484 20.66 -9.29 -6.62
C LYS A 484 21.91 -9.10 -5.77
N GLN A 485 23.04 -8.76 -6.39
CA GLN A 485 24.32 -8.54 -5.71
C GLN A 485 24.26 -7.34 -4.73
N GLN A 486 23.59 -6.26 -5.12
CA GLN A 486 23.57 -5.00 -4.37
C GLN A 486 22.46 -4.93 -3.30
N ARG A 487 21.53 -5.89 -3.28
CA ARG A 487 20.36 -5.88 -2.38
C ARG A 487 20.70 -5.62 -0.90
N LYS A 488 21.76 -6.25 -0.40
CA LYS A 488 22.22 -6.06 1.00
C LYS A 488 22.75 -4.64 1.22
N TYR A 489 23.62 -4.17 0.32
CA TYR A 489 24.21 -2.83 0.38
C TYR A 489 23.13 -1.73 0.36
N LEU A 490 22.16 -1.83 -0.56
CA LEU A 490 21.06 -0.87 -0.67
C LEU A 490 20.25 -0.79 0.63
N LYS A 491 19.90 -1.94 1.22
CA LYS A 491 19.10 -1.99 2.45
C LYS A 491 19.86 -1.42 3.64
N GLU A 492 21.14 -1.73 3.77
CA GLU A 492 21.95 -1.32 4.92
C GLU A 492 22.36 0.16 4.86
N ASN A 493 22.79 0.64 3.68
CA ASN A 493 23.44 1.94 3.50
C ASN A 493 22.50 3.02 2.93
N LEU A 494 21.74 2.68 1.89
CA LEU A 494 20.81 3.64 1.26
C LEU A 494 19.40 3.56 1.83
N LYS A 495 19.14 2.56 2.68
CA LYS A 495 17.81 2.27 3.19
C LYS A 495 16.81 2.16 2.02
N ILE A 496 17.18 1.38 1.01
CA ILE A 496 16.31 1.05 -0.12
C ILE A 496 16.14 -0.45 -0.15
N ASN A 497 14.89 -0.92 -0.18
CA ASN A 497 14.57 -2.31 -0.47
C ASN A 497 14.03 -2.40 -1.90
N LEU A 498 14.88 -2.87 -2.81
CA LEU A 498 14.51 -3.00 -4.22
C LEU A 498 13.96 -4.40 -4.49
N ARG A 499 12.76 -4.45 -5.07
CA ARG A 499 12.04 -5.68 -5.38
C ARG A 499 11.66 -5.71 -6.85
N ILE A 500 11.99 -6.80 -7.54
CA ILE A 500 11.48 -7.06 -8.88
C ILE A 500 10.10 -7.71 -8.73
N ALA A 501 9.06 -7.00 -9.14
CA ALA A 501 7.66 -7.42 -9.03
C ALA A 501 7.12 -8.01 -10.34
N GLY A 502 7.76 -7.74 -11.48
CA GLY A 502 7.41 -8.36 -12.76
C GLY A 502 8.60 -8.44 -13.72
N LEU A 503 8.65 -9.52 -14.49
CA LEU A 503 9.65 -9.76 -15.54
C LEU A 503 8.96 -10.20 -16.83
N SER A 504 9.46 -9.74 -17.97
CA SER A 504 8.97 -10.16 -19.28
C SER A 504 10.09 -10.30 -20.31
N ASN A 505 10.04 -11.37 -21.10
CA ASN A 505 10.75 -11.50 -22.37
C ASN A 505 9.73 -11.53 -23.54
N SER A 506 10.18 -11.78 -24.77
CA SER A 506 9.32 -11.77 -25.96
C SER A 506 8.25 -12.88 -26.00
N ARG A 507 8.30 -13.87 -25.09
CA ARG A 507 7.41 -15.04 -25.09
C ARG A 507 6.62 -15.20 -23.80
N LYS A 508 7.22 -14.87 -22.66
CA LYS A 508 6.72 -15.14 -21.32
C LYS A 508 6.83 -13.95 -20.41
N MET A 509 5.92 -13.85 -19.44
CA MET A 509 5.97 -12.88 -18.36
C MET A 509 5.54 -13.51 -17.03
N ILE A 510 6.01 -12.94 -15.93
CA ILE A 510 5.67 -13.35 -14.57
C ILE A 510 5.53 -12.14 -13.66
N PHE A 511 4.71 -12.29 -12.63
CA PHE A 511 4.45 -11.27 -11.62
C PHE A 511 4.46 -11.90 -10.23
N SER A 512 4.92 -11.14 -9.24
CA SER A 512 4.84 -11.51 -7.83
C SER A 512 4.64 -10.28 -6.98
N GLU A 513 3.53 -10.24 -6.23
CA GLU A 513 3.25 -9.14 -5.31
C GLU A 513 4.28 -9.06 -4.19
N ASP A 514 4.85 -10.20 -3.77
CA ASP A 514 5.88 -10.29 -2.73
C ASP A 514 7.31 -10.22 -3.28
N GLY A 515 7.46 -10.24 -4.60
CA GLY A 515 8.72 -10.18 -5.33
C GLY A 515 9.12 -11.53 -5.93
N ILE A 516 9.84 -11.47 -7.05
CA ILE A 516 10.36 -12.63 -7.77
C ILE A 516 11.65 -13.11 -7.09
N ASP A 517 11.82 -14.43 -6.98
CA ASP A 517 13.05 -15.01 -6.45
C ASP A 517 14.17 -14.91 -7.49
N LEU A 518 15.15 -14.04 -7.24
CA LEU A 518 16.26 -13.76 -8.15
C LEU A 518 17.27 -14.91 -8.25
N THR A 519 17.13 -15.98 -7.47
CA THR A 519 17.96 -17.18 -7.64
C THR A 519 17.42 -18.13 -8.71
N HIS A 520 16.10 -18.24 -8.86
CA HIS A 520 15.43 -19.16 -9.80
C HIS A 520 14.51 -18.46 -10.82
N TRP A 521 14.69 -17.15 -11.01
CA TRP A 521 13.76 -16.34 -11.83
C TRP A 521 13.64 -16.81 -13.29
N LYS A 522 14.69 -17.41 -13.86
CA LYS A 522 14.66 -17.93 -15.25
C LYS A 522 13.66 -19.07 -15.40
N GLU A 523 13.71 -20.05 -14.50
CA GLU A 523 12.78 -21.19 -14.46
C GLU A 523 11.35 -20.70 -14.19
N GLN A 524 11.19 -19.78 -13.25
CA GLN A 524 9.90 -19.16 -12.96
C GLN A 524 9.32 -18.48 -14.21
N LEU A 525 10.15 -17.73 -14.96
CA LEU A 525 9.73 -17.04 -16.18
C LEU A 525 9.32 -18.01 -17.29
N GLU A 526 10.02 -19.13 -17.45
CA GLU A 526 9.64 -20.16 -18.44
C GLU A 526 8.26 -20.76 -18.16
N THR A 527 7.93 -20.96 -16.89
CA THR A 527 6.60 -21.42 -16.45
C THR A 527 5.54 -20.31 -16.40
N GLY A 528 5.91 -19.09 -16.74
CA GLY A 528 5.03 -17.92 -16.72
C GLY A 528 3.91 -17.93 -17.76
N GLU A 529 3.08 -16.90 -17.67
CA GLU A 529 2.02 -16.63 -18.64
C GLU A 529 2.62 -16.11 -19.96
N THR A 530 1.83 -16.17 -21.03
CA THR A 530 2.26 -15.67 -22.35
C THR A 530 2.43 -14.16 -22.31
N ALA A 531 3.59 -13.66 -22.76
CA ALA A 531 3.87 -12.23 -22.77
C ALA A 531 3.02 -11.50 -23.81
N THR A 532 2.34 -10.44 -23.37
CA THR A 532 1.77 -9.40 -24.24
C THR A 532 2.08 -8.04 -23.64
N LEU A 533 2.25 -7.02 -24.50
CA LEU A 533 2.57 -5.67 -24.08
C LEU A 533 1.45 -5.07 -23.21
N GLU A 534 0.21 -5.16 -23.69
CA GLU A 534 -0.98 -4.75 -22.96
C GLU A 534 -1.16 -5.55 -21.67
N GLY A 535 -0.97 -6.87 -21.71
CA GLY A 535 -1.09 -7.72 -20.51
C GLY A 535 -0.06 -7.36 -19.45
N PHE A 536 1.18 -7.04 -19.85
CA PHE A 536 2.21 -6.63 -18.89
C PHE A 536 1.86 -5.29 -18.23
N PHE A 537 1.33 -4.34 -18.99
CA PHE A 537 0.83 -3.05 -18.47
C PHE A 537 -0.37 -3.22 -17.52
N GLU A 538 -1.41 -3.96 -17.93
CA GLU A 538 -2.61 -4.13 -17.11
C GLU A 538 -2.32 -4.91 -15.82
N ASN A 539 -1.45 -5.93 -15.85
CA ASN A 539 -1.00 -6.62 -14.63
C ASN A 539 -0.20 -5.69 -13.70
N THR A 540 0.71 -4.88 -14.26
CA THR A 540 1.47 -3.88 -13.48
C THR A 540 0.53 -2.89 -12.79
N LYS A 541 -0.48 -2.40 -13.51
CA LYS A 541 -1.51 -1.48 -13.01
C LYS A 541 -2.39 -2.15 -11.95
N SER A 542 -2.83 -3.38 -12.18
CA SER A 542 -3.68 -4.17 -11.29
C SER A 542 -3.02 -4.41 -9.92
N LEU A 543 -1.70 -4.67 -9.90
CA LEU A 543 -0.95 -4.83 -8.65
C LEU A 543 -0.89 -3.53 -7.82
N ASN A 544 -1.03 -2.36 -8.45
CA ASN A 544 -1.10 -1.04 -7.82
C ASN A 544 -0.06 -0.80 -6.69
N LEU A 545 1.19 -1.24 -6.92
CA LEU A 545 2.24 -1.16 -5.91
C LEU A 545 2.77 0.28 -5.76
N ARG A 546 3.15 0.64 -4.53
CA ARG A 546 3.80 1.94 -4.21
C ARG A 546 5.19 2.05 -4.86
N ASN A 547 5.66 3.27 -5.13
CA ASN A 547 7.00 3.53 -5.69
C ASN A 547 7.36 2.59 -6.87
N SER A 548 6.45 2.46 -7.83
CA SER A 548 6.61 1.54 -8.97
C SER A 548 7.45 2.15 -10.09
N ILE A 549 8.32 1.34 -10.69
CA ILE A 549 9.23 1.71 -11.77
C ILE A 549 9.10 0.66 -12.89
N PHE A 550 8.79 1.12 -14.09
CA PHE A 550 8.86 0.34 -15.32
C PHE A 550 10.24 0.52 -15.97
N VAL A 551 10.87 -0.58 -16.34
CA VAL A 551 12.21 -0.61 -16.95
C VAL A 551 12.14 -1.26 -18.33
N ASP A 552 12.43 -0.47 -19.36
CA ASP A 552 12.53 -0.96 -20.73
C ASP A 552 13.99 -1.24 -21.11
N VAL A 553 14.30 -2.53 -21.24
CA VAL A 553 15.61 -3.05 -21.64
C VAL A 553 15.57 -3.62 -23.07
N THR A 554 14.68 -3.09 -23.92
CA THR A 554 14.49 -3.53 -25.31
C THR A 554 14.94 -2.47 -26.32
N ALA A 555 14.93 -2.85 -27.59
CA ALA A 555 15.02 -1.94 -28.74
C ALA A 555 13.71 -1.94 -29.55
N ASN A 556 12.57 -2.17 -28.89
CA ASN A 556 11.29 -2.38 -29.55
C ASN A 556 10.44 -1.09 -29.54
N LYS A 557 9.91 -0.69 -30.71
CA LYS A 557 9.10 0.53 -30.88
C LYS A 557 7.76 0.46 -30.13
N ASP A 558 7.12 -0.69 -30.11
CA ASP A 558 5.82 -0.89 -29.49
C ASP A 558 5.93 -0.80 -27.96
N VAL A 559 7.04 -1.30 -27.38
CA VAL A 559 7.34 -1.13 -25.94
C VAL A 559 7.52 0.36 -25.60
N ALA A 560 8.29 1.10 -26.41
CA ALA A 560 8.46 2.55 -26.26
C ALA A 560 7.12 3.32 -26.34
N GLY A 561 6.16 2.83 -27.14
CA GLY A 561 4.81 3.38 -27.25
C GLY A 561 3.96 3.29 -25.98
N LEU A 562 4.35 2.47 -24.99
CA LEU A 562 3.62 2.32 -23.73
C LEU A 562 4.04 3.30 -22.64
N TYR A 563 5.12 4.06 -22.82
CA TYR A 563 5.67 4.91 -21.76
C TYR A 563 4.67 5.95 -21.26
N GLU A 564 3.87 6.51 -22.17
CA GLU A 564 2.76 7.41 -21.81
C GLU A 564 1.78 6.74 -20.83
N LYS A 565 1.41 5.48 -21.08
CA LYS A 565 0.46 4.75 -20.23
C LYS A 565 1.01 4.57 -18.82
N TYR A 566 2.29 4.21 -18.69
CA TYR A 566 2.96 4.07 -17.39
C TYR A 566 3.06 5.38 -16.62
N LEU A 567 3.53 6.46 -17.27
CA LEU A 567 3.67 7.78 -16.63
C LEU A 567 2.32 8.30 -16.12
N ARG A 568 1.22 8.08 -16.86
CA ARG A 568 -0.13 8.46 -16.44
C ARG A 568 -0.64 7.71 -15.20
N GLN A 569 -0.05 6.57 -14.87
CA GLN A 569 -0.33 5.81 -13.64
C GLN A 569 0.64 6.17 -12.49
N SER A 570 1.44 7.23 -12.67
CA SER A 570 2.55 7.64 -11.80
C SER A 570 3.59 6.52 -11.60
N ILE A 571 3.83 5.72 -12.63
CA ILE A 571 4.89 4.71 -12.65
C ILE A 571 6.11 5.35 -13.34
N GLY A 572 7.24 5.42 -12.63
CA GLY A 572 8.49 5.93 -13.20
C GLY A 572 8.96 5.07 -14.36
N VAL A 573 9.59 5.66 -15.37
CA VAL A 573 10.10 4.94 -16.55
C VAL A 573 11.60 5.10 -16.62
N VAL A 574 12.31 3.98 -16.66
CA VAL A 574 13.76 3.92 -16.91
C VAL A 574 13.99 3.14 -18.20
N ALA A 575 14.72 3.69 -19.17
CA ALA A 575 14.84 3.06 -20.48
C ALA A 575 16.26 3.11 -21.05
N CYS A 576 16.68 2.01 -21.70
CA CYS A 576 17.82 2.01 -22.65
C CYS A 576 17.37 1.99 -24.11
N ASN A 577 16.06 2.09 -24.34
CA ASN A 577 15.46 2.16 -25.65
C ASN A 577 15.50 3.60 -26.16
N LYS A 578 16.32 3.83 -27.20
CA LYS A 578 16.54 5.16 -27.79
C LYS A 578 15.34 5.65 -28.60
N ILE A 579 14.43 4.76 -28.99
CA ILE A 579 13.34 5.06 -29.92
C ILE A 579 12.44 6.15 -29.36
N ALA A 580 12.07 6.09 -28.08
CA ALA A 580 11.23 7.12 -27.46
C ALA A 580 11.90 8.51 -27.51
N CYS A 581 13.16 8.61 -27.07
CA CYS A 581 13.89 9.89 -27.01
C CYS A 581 14.30 10.45 -28.38
N SER A 582 14.35 9.61 -29.41
CA SER A 582 14.70 9.99 -30.79
C SER A 582 13.52 9.96 -31.78
N SER A 583 12.29 9.72 -31.29
CA SER A 583 11.05 9.83 -32.07
C SER A 583 10.71 11.30 -32.38
N ASP A 584 9.56 11.56 -33.03
CA ASP A 584 9.06 12.92 -33.26
C ASP A 584 9.12 13.77 -31.99
N TYR A 585 9.53 15.03 -32.14
CA TYR A 585 9.77 15.94 -31.01
C TYR A 585 8.53 16.08 -30.11
N GLU A 586 7.32 16.11 -30.69
CA GLU A 586 6.08 16.19 -29.93
C GLU A 586 5.85 14.99 -29.01
N ASN A 587 6.25 13.78 -29.43
CA ASN A 587 6.16 12.60 -28.56
C ASN A 587 7.16 12.68 -27.40
N TYR A 588 8.41 13.06 -27.68
CA TYR A 588 9.41 13.28 -26.62
C TYR A 588 8.96 14.34 -25.60
N LYS A 589 8.46 15.48 -26.09
CA LYS A 589 7.92 16.57 -25.28
C LYS A 589 6.71 16.14 -24.46
N LEU A 590 5.81 15.33 -25.04
CA LEU A 590 4.70 14.72 -24.32
C LEU A 590 5.19 13.88 -23.14
N LEU A 591 6.18 13.01 -23.33
CA LEU A 591 6.73 12.17 -22.25
C LEU A 591 7.36 13.02 -21.14
N LYS A 592 8.18 14.04 -21.47
CA LYS A 592 8.76 14.94 -20.47
C LYS A 592 7.67 15.70 -19.69
N ARG A 593 6.61 16.16 -20.38
CA ARG A 593 5.45 16.82 -19.74
C ARG A 593 4.68 15.88 -18.82
N LEU A 594 4.44 14.64 -19.24
CA LEU A 594 3.75 13.63 -18.42
C LEU A 594 4.56 13.28 -17.18
N SER A 595 5.87 13.15 -17.31
CA SER A 595 6.78 12.93 -16.19
C SER A 595 6.62 13.99 -15.10
N LEU A 596 6.59 15.27 -15.48
CA LEU A 596 6.36 16.38 -14.56
C LEU A 596 4.92 16.39 -14.00
N LYS A 597 3.91 16.20 -14.87
CA LYS A 597 2.49 16.28 -14.49
C LYS A 597 2.11 15.22 -13.44
N TYR A 598 2.63 14.01 -13.58
CA TYR A 598 2.28 12.87 -12.73
C TYR A 598 3.36 12.57 -11.68
N ASN A 599 4.38 13.43 -11.55
CA ASN A 599 5.50 13.24 -10.63
C ASN A 599 6.14 11.83 -10.76
N ALA A 600 6.28 11.37 -12.01
CA ALA A 600 6.82 10.06 -12.35
C ALA A 600 8.10 10.25 -13.17
N PRO A 601 9.29 9.96 -12.62
CA PRO A 601 10.54 10.23 -13.33
C PRO A 601 10.63 9.46 -14.66
N TYR A 602 11.10 10.14 -15.71
CA TYR A 602 11.47 9.52 -16.97
C TYR A 602 12.98 9.67 -17.18
N LEU A 603 13.72 8.59 -16.93
CA LEU A 603 15.19 8.55 -16.98
C LEU A 603 15.65 7.61 -18.10
N PHE A 604 16.73 8.00 -18.78
CA PHE A 604 17.24 7.28 -19.94
C PHE A 604 18.74 7.55 -20.16
N GLU A 605 19.51 7.62 -19.06
CA GLU A 605 20.94 7.93 -19.07
C GLU A 605 21.71 7.08 -20.09
N THR A 606 21.32 5.82 -20.17
CA THR A 606 22.00 4.81 -20.98
C THR A 606 21.83 4.97 -22.49
N ASN A 607 20.94 5.85 -22.95
CA ASN A 607 20.66 6.03 -24.38
C ASN A 607 21.84 6.64 -25.16
N VAL A 608 22.71 7.41 -24.49
CA VAL A 608 23.87 8.08 -25.13
C VAL A 608 25.20 7.44 -24.72
N GLY A 609 25.41 7.24 -23.41
CA GLY A 609 26.71 6.90 -22.83
C GLY A 609 26.85 5.51 -22.24
N ALA A 610 25.87 4.62 -22.43
CA ALA A 610 25.75 3.35 -21.70
C ALA A 610 25.71 3.55 -20.18
N GLY A 611 26.86 3.57 -19.50
CA GLY A 611 26.95 3.81 -18.04
C GLY A 611 27.56 5.16 -17.68
N LEU A 612 27.99 5.96 -18.66
CA LEU A 612 28.56 7.29 -18.43
C LEU A 612 27.45 8.29 -18.08
N PRO A 613 27.64 9.18 -17.08
CA PRO A 613 26.65 10.15 -16.63
C PRO A 613 26.60 11.39 -17.54
N ILE A 614 26.34 11.20 -18.83
CA ILE A 614 26.32 12.26 -19.84
C ILE A 614 25.05 13.12 -19.73
N ILE A 615 23.88 12.49 -19.68
CA ILE A 615 22.57 13.18 -19.69
C ILE A 615 22.33 13.86 -18.34
N ASP A 616 22.61 13.18 -17.24
CA ASP A 616 22.51 13.75 -15.89
C ASP A 616 23.41 14.97 -15.70
N THR A 617 24.66 14.89 -16.17
CA THR A 617 25.59 16.04 -16.12
C THR A 617 25.06 17.21 -16.94
N LEU A 618 24.57 16.94 -18.16
CA LEU A 618 23.95 17.95 -19.03
C LEU A 618 22.74 18.61 -18.35
N ASN A 619 21.84 17.80 -17.78
CA ASN A 619 20.65 18.29 -17.09
C ASN A 619 20.99 19.12 -15.86
N ASN A 620 22.01 18.74 -15.09
CA ASN A 620 22.48 19.52 -13.94
C ASN A 620 23.06 20.88 -14.35
N LEU A 621 23.81 20.95 -15.46
CA LEU A 621 24.29 22.22 -16.01
C LEU A 621 23.12 23.16 -16.33
N ILE A 622 22.11 22.65 -17.04
CA ILE A 622 20.94 23.43 -17.46
C ILE A 622 20.07 23.83 -16.26
N ALA A 623 19.79 22.91 -15.35
CA ALA A 623 19.01 23.16 -14.15
C ALA A 623 19.66 24.23 -13.25
N SER A 624 21.00 24.30 -13.23
CA SER A 624 21.75 25.33 -12.52
C SER A 624 21.79 26.70 -13.26
N GLY A 625 21.13 26.82 -14.41
CA GLY A 625 21.05 28.05 -15.21
C GLY A 625 22.19 28.25 -16.21
N ASP A 626 23.01 27.24 -16.48
CA ASP A 626 24.01 27.29 -17.57
C ASP A 626 23.34 27.07 -18.94
N LYS A 627 24.02 27.43 -20.03
CA LYS A 627 23.55 27.24 -21.41
C LYS A 627 24.63 26.57 -22.25
N ILE A 628 24.24 25.49 -22.92
CA ILE A 628 25.11 24.79 -23.87
C ILE A 628 25.24 25.61 -25.15
N THR A 629 26.48 25.90 -25.54
CA THR A 629 26.80 26.58 -26.81
C THR A 629 27.13 25.58 -27.90
N SER A 630 27.92 24.55 -27.56
CA SER A 630 28.21 23.45 -28.47
C SER A 630 28.48 22.13 -27.73
N ILE A 631 28.24 21.02 -28.41
CA ILE A 631 28.54 19.67 -27.97
C ILE A 631 29.36 19.01 -29.05
N HIS A 632 30.51 18.46 -28.67
CA HIS A 632 31.34 17.66 -29.57
C HIS A 632 31.43 16.27 -28.96
N ALA A 633 31.17 15.23 -29.74
CA ALA A 633 31.10 13.89 -29.19
C ALA A 633 31.56 12.81 -30.17
N VAL A 634 32.12 11.75 -29.63
CA VAL A 634 32.38 10.49 -30.34
C VAL A 634 31.66 9.39 -29.55
N LEU A 635 30.63 8.83 -30.17
CA LEU A 635 29.57 8.08 -29.45
C LEU A 635 29.30 6.68 -30.00
N SER A 636 30.10 6.19 -30.94
CA SER A 636 29.95 4.84 -31.53
C SER A 636 31.17 3.99 -31.24
N GLY A 637 30.96 2.91 -30.48
CA GLY A 637 32.00 1.92 -30.21
C GLY A 637 32.44 1.18 -31.46
N SER A 638 31.51 0.87 -32.36
CA SER A 638 31.76 0.14 -33.61
C SER A 638 32.59 0.99 -34.59
N LEU A 639 32.20 2.24 -34.81
CA LEU A 639 32.95 3.17 -35.65
C LEU A 639 34.32 3.50 -35.05
N ASN A 640 34.41 3.64 -33.73
CA ASN A 640 35.69 3.81 -33.04
C ASN A 640 36.61 2.61 -33.24
N PHE A 641 36.09 1.39 -33.11
CA PHE A 641 36.88 0.19 -33.39
C PHE A 641 37.37 0.18 -34.83
N VAL A 642 36.48 0.45 -35.81
CA VAL A 642 36.85 0.42 -37.23
C VAL A 642 37.94 1.44 -37.54
N PHE A 643 37.78 2.71 -37.17
CA PHE A 643 38.77 3.74 -37.51
C PHE A 643 40.03 3.72 -36.64
N ASN A 644 40.02 3.04 -35.49
CA ASN A 644 41.23 2.79 -34.70
C ASN A 644 42.09 1.65 -35.28
N ASN A 645 41.47 0.69 -35.98
CA ASN A 645 42.18 -0.46 -36.55
C ASN A 645 42.47 -0.31 -38.05
N PHE A 646 41.78 0.60 -38.75
CA PHE A 646 42.04 0.89 -40.16
C PHE A 646 43.31 1.74 -40.36
N ASN A 647 44.32 1.14 -41.00
CA ASN A 647 45.64 1.72 -41.24
C ASN A 647 46.26 1.29 -42.60
N ASP A 648 47.50 1.73 -42.87
CA ASP A 648 48.24 1.47 -44.12
C ASP A 648 48.40 -0.02 -44.50
N THR A 649 48.28 -0.92 -43.53
CA THR A 649 48.50 -2.37 -43.70
C THR A 649 47.22 -3.19 -43.73
N THR A 650 46.07 -2.57 -43.51
CA THR A 650 44.76 -3.23 -43.39
C THR A 650 43.79 -2.66 -44.41
N LYS A 651 42.96 -3.51 -45.02
CA LYS A 651 41.87 -3.04 -45.89
C LYS A 651 40.65 -2.67 -45.06
N PHE A 652 39.83 -1.73 -45.55
CA PHE A 652 38.64 -1.28 -44.82
C PHE A 652 37.66 -2.44 -44.64
N TYR A 653 37.47 -3.24 -45.69
CA TYR A 653 36.69 -4.47 -45.65
C TYR A 653 37.11 -5.44 -44.53
N ASP A 654 38.42 -5.69 -44.38
CA ASP A 654 38.94 -6.66 -43.41
C ASP A 654 38.64 -6.21 -41.98
N VAL A 655 38.75 -4.90 -41.71
CA VAL A 655 38.48 -4.32 -40.39
C VAL A 655 36.98 -4.32 -40.07
N VAL A 656 36.12 -3.99 -41.03
CA VAL A 656 34.65 -4.08 -40.84
C VAL A 656 34.22 -5.52 -40.58
N LYS A 657 34.80 -6.48 -41.32
CA LYS A 657 34.51 -7.90 -41.13
C LYS A 657 35.02 -8.44 -39.79
N GLN A 658 36.18 -7.96 -39.34
CA GLN A 658 36.68 -8.22 -38.00
C GLN A 658 35.73 -7.66 -36.93
N ALA A 659 35.27 -6.41 -37.10
CA ALA A 659 34.34 -5.78 -36.17
C ALA A 659 33.02 -6.58 -36.06
N ALA A 660 32.51 -7.09 -37.18
CA ALA A 660 31.33 -7.96 -37.19
C ALA A 660 31.60 -9.33 -36.51
N ALA A 661 32.75 -9.95 -36.78
CA ALA A 661 33.12 -11.23 -36.18
C ALA A 661 33.32 -11.15 -34.66
N GLU A 662 33.85 -10.02 -34.16
CA GLU A 662 34.00 -9.73 -32.74
C GLU A 662 32.70 -9.21 -32.09
N GLY A 663 31.63 -9.07 -32.88
CA GLY A 663 30.31 -8.64 -32.39
C GLY A 663 30.21 -7.17 -32.02
N TYR A 664 31.06 -6.31 -32.58
CA TYR A 664 30.97 -4.86 -32.38
C TYR A 664 29.94 -4.19 -33.29
N THR A 665 29.66 -4.75 -34.47
CA THR A 665 28.56 -4.28 -35.32
C THR A 665 27.31 -5.12 -35.12
N GLU A 666 26.16 -4.56 -35.49
CA GLU A 666 24.93 -5.31 -35.72
C GLU A 666 25.14 -6.37 -36.83
N PRO A 667 24.26 -7.39 -36.94
CA PRO A 667 24.34 -8.39 -38.00
C PRO A 667 24.37 -7.79 -39.40
N ASP A 668 23.75 -6.63 -39.57
CA ASP A 668 23.92 -5.75 -40.72
C ASP A 668 24.82 -4.56 -40.33
N PRO A 669 26.10 -4.54 -40.74
CA PRO A 669 27.05 -3.48 -40.35
C PRO A 669 26.68 -2.11 -40.90
N ARG A 670 25.79 -2.03 -41.90
CA ARG A 670 25.31 -0.74 -42.44
C ARG A 670 24.57 0.07 -41.39
N ILE A 671 23.91 -0.58 -40.43
CA ILE A 671 23.18 0.10 -39.36
C ILE A 671 24.13 0.97 -38.54
N ASP A 672 25.30 0.45 -38.18
CA ASP A 672 26.32 1.20 -37.44
C ASP A 672 27.08 2.18 -38.33
N LEU A 673 27.46 1.76 -39.54
CA LEU A 673 28.29 2.56 -40.45
C LEU A 673 27.54 3.73 -41.09
N SER A 674 26.20 3.69 -41.13
CA SER A 674 25.35 4.79 -41.60
C SER A 674 25.42 6.05 -40.74
N GLY A 675 25.91 5.94 -39.49
CA GLY A 675 25.93 7.04 -38.53
C GLY A 675 24.57 7.39 -37.92
N VAL A 676 23.49 6.69 -38.27
CA VAL A 676 22.14 7.00 -37.77
C VAL A 676 22.03 6.84 -36.24
N ASP A 677 22.70 5.85 -35.63
CA ASP A 677 22.74 5.73 -34.16
C ASP A 677 23.44 6.92 -33.51
N VAL A 678 24.53 7.41 -34.11
CA VAL A 678 25.25 8.61 -33.65
C VAL A 678 24.36 9.85 -33.80
N ALA A 679 23.63 9.97 -34.90
CA ALA A 679 22.64 11.03 -35.13
C ALA A 679 21.54 11.01 -34.07
N ARG A 680 21.00 9.83 -33.71
CA ARG A 680 20.03 9.69 -32.62
C ARG A 680 20.60 10.13 -31.28
N LYS A 681 21.86 9.81 -30.98
CA LYS A 681 22.48 10.20 -29.71
C LYS A 681 22.71 11.71 -29.60
N ILE A 682 23.18 12.36 -30.66
CA ILE A 682 23.32 13.83 -30.65
C ILE A 682 21.95 14.52 -30.65
N LEU A 683 20.93 13.95 -31.28
CA LEU A 683 19.54 14.41 -31.17
C LEU A 683 19.07 14.45 -29.72
N ILE A 684 19.32 13.37 -28.97
CA ILE A 684 18.96 13.29 -27.54
C ILE A 684 19.68 14.37 -26.75
N LEU A 685 20.98 14.58 -26.96
CA LEU A 685 21.74 15.62 -26.27
C LEU A 685 21.29 17.03 -26.65
N ALA A 686 20.99 17.29 -27.93
CA ALA A 686 20.48 18.58 -28.38
C ALA A 686 19.11 18.89 -27.74
N ARG A 687 18.22 17.89 -27.67
CA ARG A 687 16.92 18.00 -27.01
C ARG A 687 17.04 18.25 -25.51
N GLU A 688 17.88 17.48 -24.82
CA GLU A 688 18.14 17.71 -23.40
C GLU A 688 18.82 19.07 -23.17
N SER A 689 19.52 19.64 -24.17
CA SER A 689 20.05 21.02 -24.16
C SER A 689 18.99 22.13 -24.31
N GLY A 690 17.71 21.76 -24.49
CA GLY A 690 16.59 22.69 -24.63
C GLY A 690 16.26 23.08 -26.08
N VAL A 691 16.72 22.32 -27.07
CA VAL A 691 16.53 22.62 -28.49
C VAL A 691 15.43 21.74 -29.09
N GLU A 692 14.53 22.37 -29.86
CA GLU A 692 13.55 21.67 -30.68
C GLU A 692 14.20 21.18 -31.98
N MET A 693 14.24 19.85 -32.15
CA MET A 693 14.94 19.21 -33.27
C MET A 693 14.35 17.82 -33.53
N ASN A 694 14.29 17.42 -34.80
CA ASN A 694 14.00 16.06 -35.26
C ASN A 694 15.23 15.44 -35.94
N LEU A 695 15.16 14.16 -36.26
CA LEU A 695 16.30 13.43 -36.83
C LEU A 695 16.65 13.94 -38.22
N GLU A 696 15.65 14.42 -38.97
CA GLU A 696 15.77 14.99 -40.32
C GLU A 696 16.49 16.35 -40.34
N ASP A 697 16.53 17.05 -39.19
CA ASP A 697 17.22 18.33 -39.05
C ASP A 697 18.75 18.15 -38.89
N ILE A 698 19.21 16.91 -38.71
CA ILE A 698 20.62 16.56 -38.49
C ILE A 698 21.29 16.31 -39.84
N ASP A 699 22.34 17.08 -40.14
CA ASP A 699 23.16 16.84 -41.31
C ASP A 699 24.02 15.59 -41.12
N ASN A 700 23.68 14.49 -41.80
CA ASN A 700 24.43 13.24 -41.76
C ASN A 700 25.28 13.10 -43.03
N THR A 701 26.56 13.44 -42.91
CA THR A 701 27.54 13.25 -43.99
C THR A 701 28.07 11.82 -43.96
N SER A 702 27.58 10.99 -44.89
CA SER A 702 28.07 9.62 -45.07
C SER A 702 29.53 9.61 -45.56
N PHE A 703 30.36 8.77 -44.96
CA PHE A 703 31.71 8.49 -45.46
C PHE A 703 31.75 7.27 -46.40
N LEU A 704 30.66 6.50 -46.45
CA LEU A 704 30.50 5.36 -47.36
C LEU A 704 30.41 5.87 -48.80
N SER A 705 30.93 5.09 -49.74
CA SER A 705 30.78 5.37 -51.17
C SER A 705 29.32 5.29 -51.63
N ASP A 706 29.00 5.91 -52.77
CA ASP A 706 27.66 5.87 -53.36
C ASP A 706 27.14 4.42 -53.58
N LEU A 707 28.04 3.50 -53.93
CA LEU A 707 27.72 2.07 -54.06
C LEU A 707 27.41 1.45 -52.68
N GLY A 708 28.21 1.75 -51.66
CA GLY A 708 27.98 1.26 -50.30
C GLY A 708 26.65 1.74 -49.71
N VAL A 709 26.28 3.00 -49.93
CA VAL A 709 25.00 3.57 -49.47
C VAL A 709 23.80 2.92 -50.17
N LYS A 710 23.93 2.58 -51.45
CA LYS A 710 22.84 2.01 -52.28
C LYS A 710 22.81 0.47 -52.28
N SER A 711 23.65 -0.18 -51.49
CA SER A 711 23.71 -1.65 -51.43
C SER A 711 22.38 -2.26 -50.95
N ASP A 712 21.97 -3.36 -51.57
CA ASP A 712 20.65 -3.98 -51.32
C ASP A 712 20.70 -5.07 -50.23
N SER A 713 21.87 -5.67 -50.00
CA SER A 713 22.06 -6.74 -49.01
C SER A 713 23.40 -6.62 -48.27
N VAL A 714 23.56 -7.39 -47.18
CA VAL A 714 24.81 -7.43 -46.42
C VAL A 714 25.97 -7.95 -47.26
N ASP A 715 25.75 -9.00 -48.06
CA ASP A 715 26.79 -9.56 -48.93
C ASP A 715 27.18 -8.58 -50.05
N ASP A 716 26.18 -7.91 -50.64
CA ASP A 716 26.38 -6.86 -51.64
C ASP A 716 27.19 -5.69 -51.04
N PHE A 717 26.83 -5.24 -49.83
CA PHE A 717 27.56 -4.21 -49.11
C PHE A 717 29.02 -4.58 -48.90
N TYR A 718 29.31 -5.79 -48.42
CA TYR A 718 30.69 -6.25 -48.27
C TYR A 718 31.46 -6.27 -49.59
N GLN A 719 30.80 -6.62 -50.69
CA GLN A 719 31.42 -6.56 -52.01
C GLN A 719 31.72 -5.12 -52.45
N THR A 720 30.84 -4.15 -52.15
CA THR A 720 31.12 -2.74 -52.42
C THR A 720 32.34 -2.22 -51.65
N LEU A 721 32.57 -2.68 -50.41
CA LEU A 721 33.75 -2.29 -49.63
C LEU A 721 35.06 -2.76 -50.30
N ILE A 722 35.03 -3.92 -50.97
CA ILE A 722 36.18 -4.43 -51.73
C ILE A 722 36.38 -3.62 -53.03
N THR A 723 35.29 -3.36 -53.75
CA THR A 723 35.32 -2.62 -55.02
C THR A 723 35.80 -1.18 -54.84
N ASP A 724 35.32 -0.50 -53.78
CA ASP A 724 35.63 0.90 -53.50
C ASP A 724 36.77 1.07 -52.47
N GLU A 725 37.65 0.07 -52.30
CA GLU A 725 38.78 0.15 -51.35
C GLU A 725 39.65 1.40 -51.58
N ALA A 726 39.80 1.85 -52.83
CA ALA A 726 40.53 3.06 -53.17
C ALA A 726 39.93 4.34 -52.54
N HIS A 727 38.61 4.41 -52.39
CA HIS A 727 37.91 5.53 -51.72
C HIS A 727 38.28 5.58 -50.23
N TYR A 728 38.20 4.44 -49.54
CA TYR A 728 38.51 4.38 -48.10
C TYR A 728 40.00 4.61 -47.81
N GLN A 729 40.89 4.08 -48.65
CA GLN A 729 42.33 4.35 -48.54
C GLN A 729 42.66 5.83 -48.79
N ALA A 730 41.93 6.52 -49.68
CA ALA A 730 42.10 7.96 -49.89
C ALA A 730 41.72 8.77 -48.63
N LEU A 731 40.66 8.38 -47.92
CA LEU A 731 40.27 8.99 -46.64
C LEU A 731 41.39 8.85 -45.59
N TYR A 732 41.95 7.64 -45.45
CA TYR A 732 43.06 7.39 -44.52
C TYR A 732 44.34 8.12 -44.93
N ALA A 733 44.70 8.10 -46.21
CA ALA A 733 45.88 8.80 -46.74
C ALA A 733 45.81 10.32 -46.51
N SER A 734 44.63 10.92 -46.66
CA SER A 734 44.40 12.34 -46.37
C SER A 734 44.62 12.65 -44.88
N ALA A 735 44.06 11.84 -43.98
CA ALA A 735 44.25 12.01 -42.54
C ALA A 735 45.72 11.86 -42.13
N LYS A 736 46.42 10.84 -42.67
CA LYS A 736 47.84 10.59 -42.41
C LYS A 736 48.73 11.74 -42.91
N ALA A 737 48.47 12.27 -44.10
CA ALA A 737 49.21 13.41 -44.65
C ALA A 737 49.14 14.66 -43.77
N LYS A 738 48.04 14.81 -43.01
CA LYS A 738 47.80 15.94 -42.09
C LYS A 738 48.14 15.62 -40.63
N ASN A 739 48.77 14.48 -40.36
CA ASN A 739 49.03 14.00 -38.99
C ASN A 739 47.76 13.96 -38.11
N CYS A 740 46.65 13.53 -38.70
CA CYS A 740 45.34 13.45 -38.08
C CYS A 740 44.87 11.98 -37.96
N GLN A 741 43.94 11.72 -37.04
CA GLN A 741 43.20 10.46 -36.98
C GLN A 741 41.76 10.65 -37.47
N LEU A 742 41.21 9.64 -38.13
CA LEU A 742 39.82 9.62 -38.52
C LEU A 742 38.95 9.27 -37.31
N LYS A 743 37.97 10.13 -36.99
CA LYS A 743 36.94 9.85 -35.98
C LYS A 743 35.58 10.22 -36.53
N TYR A 744 34.57 9.42 -36.25
CA TYR A 744 33.20 9.76 -36.59
C TYR A 744 32.60 10.62 -35.48
N VAL A 745 32.45 11.92 -35.76
CA VAL A 745 32.13 12.95 -34.77
C VAL A 745 30.68 13.38 -34.91
N ALA A 746 30.01 13.50 -33.77
CA ALA A 746 28.77 14.24 -33.65
C ALA A 746 29.05 15.64 -33.12
N GLN A 747 28.50 16.65 -33.78
CA GLN A 747 28.60 18.04 -33.39
C GLN A 747 27.22 18.65 -33.24
N PHE A 748 27.04 19.44 -32.20
CA PHE A 748 25.93 20.37 -32.05
C PHE A 748 26.54 21.76 -31.83
N ASN A 749 26.15 22.76 -32.62
CA ASN A 749 26.66 24.12 -32.49
C ASN A 749 25.56 25.12 -32.84
N ASN A 750 25.21 26.00 -31.90
CA ASN A 750 24.25 27.09 -32.09
C ASN A 750 22.94 26.66 -32.79
N GLY A 751 22.34 25.55 -32.33
CA GLY A 751 21.06 25.06 -32.84
C GLY A 751 21.13 24.15 -34.06
N LYS A 752 22.32 23.90 -34.63
CA LYS A 752 22.52 22.95 -35.73
C LYS A 752 23.28 21.72 -35.26
N ALA A 753 22.84 20.53 -35.68
CA ALA A 753 23.52 19.28 -35.41
C ALA A 753 24.02 18.64 -36.71
N SER A 754 25.18 18.00 -36.64
CA SER A 754 25.76 17.25 -37.75
C SER A 754 26.52 16.03 -37.25
N VAL A 755 26.54 14.98 -38.05
CA VAL A 755 27.37 13.79 -37.83
C VAL A 755 28.16 13.47 -39.08
N GLY A 756 29.42 13.05 -38.92
CA GLY A 756 30.27 12.72 -40.06
C GLY A 756 31.68 12.32 -39.67
N LEU A 757 32.41 11.79 -40.64
CA LEU A 757 33.81 11.44 -40.47
C LEU A 757 34.69 12.71 -40.53
N GLN A 758 35.53 12.90 -39.53
CA GLN A 758 36.40 14.07 -39.42
C GLN A 758 37.86 13.67 -39.21
N GLU A 759 38.76 14.50 -39.74
CA GLU A 759 40.20 14.42 -39.51
C GLU A 759 40.54 15.20 -38.22
N ILE A 760 40.86 14.45 -37.16
CA ILE A 760 41.14 14.99 -35.83
C ILE A 760 42.64 15.20 -35.66
N PRO A 761 43.13 16.41 -35.30
CA PRO A 761 44.55 16.67 -35.12
C PRO A 761 45.07 16.15 -33.77
N SER A 762 46.39 15.96 -33.68
CA SER A 762 47.07 15.29 -32.54
C SER A 762 46.89 15.97 -31.17
N ASP A 763 46.58 17.26 -31.16
CA ASP A 763 46.33 18.07 -29.97
C ASP A 763 44.86 18.03 -29.50
N HIS A 764 43.95 17.51 -30.32
CA HIS A 764 42.53 17.42 -29.97
C HIS A 764 42.25 16.22 -29.05
N PRO A 765 41.39 16.34 -28.01
CA PRO A 765 41.07 15.25 -27.08
C PRO A 765 40.56 13.95 -27.73
N PHE A 766 39.97 14.05 -28.93
CA PHE A 766 39.49 12.88 -29.69
C PHE A 766 40.61 12.05 -30.33
N TYR A 767 41.81 12.61 -30.50
CA TYR A 767 42.90 11.91 -31.19
C TYR A 767 43.31 10.64 -30.45
N ASN A 768 43.44 10.71 -29.11
CA ASN A 768 43.88 9.59 -28.28
C ASN A 768 42.72 8.69 -27.77
N LEU A 769 41.57 8.68 -28.45
CA LEU A 769 40.50 7.73 -28.17
C LEU A 769 40.93 6.33 -28.63
N GLN A 770 41.13 5.43 -27.67
CA GLN A 770 41.49 4.04 -27.91
C GLN A 770 40.30 3.10 -27.66
N GLY A 771 40.30 1.94 -28.31
CA GLY A 771 39.27 0.92 -28.13
C GLY A 771 37.86 1.41 -28.46
N LYS A 772 36.93 1.21 -27.52
CA LYS A 772 35.49 1.50 -27.64
C LYS A 772 35.03 2.63 -26.70
N ASP A 773 35.95 3.51 -26.33
CA ASP A 773 35.64 4.64 -25.46
C ASP A 773 34.72 5.63 -26.18
N ASN A 774 33.71 6.12 -25.46
CA ASN A 774 32.95 7.30 -25.85
C ASN A 774 33.54 8.53 -25.16
N ILE A 775 33.41 9.68 -25.80
CA ILE A 775 33.76 10.98 -25.21
C ILE A 775 32.75 12.03 -25.62
N VAL A 776 32.39 12.89 -24.67
CA VAL A 776 31.55 14.07 -24.89
C VAL A 776 32.22 15.27 -24.29
N MET A 777 32.24 16.36 -25.05
CA MET A 777 32.76 17.67 -24.66
C MET A 777 31.60 18.67 -24.69
N PHE A 778 31.25 19.21 -23.53
CA PHE A 778 30.26 20.27 -23.39
C PHE A 778 30.95 21.63 -23.31
N TYR A 779 30.67 22.48 -24.29
CA TYR A 779 30.98 23.90 -24.21
C TYR A 779 29.75 24.65 -23.75
N THR A 780 29.94 25.53 -22.77
CA THR A 780 28.84 26.28 -22.17
C THR A 780 29.24 27.73 -21.96
N GLN A 781 28.30 28.57 -21.51
CA GLN A 781 28.63 29.94 -21.12
C GLN A 781 29.63 30.00 -19.95
N ARG A 782 29.65 28.99 -19.08
CA ARG A 782 30.61 28.86 -17.98
C ARG A 782 31.91 28.18 -18.40
N TYR A 783 31.85 27.33 -19.43
CA TYR A 783 32.98 26.58 -19.99
C TYR A 783 33.22 26.94 -21.47
N PRO A 784 33.54 28.21 -21.80
CA PRO A 784 33.66 28.65 -23.19
C PRO A 784 34.99 28.22 -23.85
N GLU A 785 36.08 28.17 -23.08
CA GLU A 785 37.42 27.83 -23.58
C GLU A 785 37.82 26.39 -23.26
N GLN A 786 37.57 25.95 -22.02
CA GLN A 786 37.87 24.59 -21.55
C GLN A 786 36.56 23.84 -21.33
N PRO A 787 36.18 22.93 -22.24
CA PRO A 787 34.92 22.22 -22.15
C PRO A 787 34.92 21.22 -20.99
N MET A 788 33.74 20.90 -20.49
CA MET A 788 33.57 19.76 -19.60
C MET A 788 33.65 18.46 -20.41
N ILE A 789 34.59 17.58 -20.05
CA ILE A 789 34.85 16.34 -20.78
C ILE A 789 34.43 15.13 -19.96
N ILE A 790 33.59 14.27 -20.54
CA ILE A 790 33.22 12.96 -20.00
C ILE A 790 33.74 11.90 -20.94
N LYS A 791 34.60 10.98 -20.45
CA LYS A 791 35.21 9.90 -21.24
C LYS A 791 35.14 8.57 -20.48
N GLY A 792 34.84 7.49 -21.19
CA GLY A 792 35.01 6.12 -20.70
C GLY A 792 34.39 5.10 -21.64
N ALA A 793 34.32 3.84 -21.23
CA ALA A 793 33.81 2.76 -22.08
C ALA A 793 32.35 3.01 -22.50
N GLY A 794 32.11 3.09 -23.81
CA GLY A 794 30.83 3.49 -24.39
C GLY A 794 29.87 2.36 -24.76
N ALA A 795 30.27 1.10 -24.56
CA ALA A 795 29.50 -0.07 -24.98
C ALA A 795 29.78 -1.31 -24.11
N GLY A 796 28.73 -2.09 -23.85
CA GLY A 796 28.81 -3.39 -23.16
C GLY A 796 27.60 -3.63 -22.26
N ALA A 797 27.11 -4.86 -22.21
CA ALA A 797 25.88 -5.19 -21.51
C ALA A 797 25.94 -4.88 -20.00
N GLU A 798 27.09 -5.12 -19.37
CA GLU A 798 27.30 -4.87 -17.94
C GLU A 798 27.33 -3.36 -17.59
N VAL A 799 27.93 -2.55 -18.46
CA VAL A 799 28.01 -1.09 -18.29
C VAL A 799 26.64 -0.44 -18.52
N THR A 800 25.90 -0.88 -19.53
CA THR A 800 24.50 -0.42 -19.76
C THR A 800 23.59 -0.83 -18.60
N ALA A 801 23.70 -2.07 -18.10
CA ALA A 801 22.96 -2.51 -16.93
C ALA A 801 23.27 -1.66 -15.69
N SER A 802 24.54 -1.27 -15.51
CA SER A 802 24.94 -0.38 -14.41
C SER A 802 24.31 1.00 -14.53
N GLY A 803 24.20 1.55 -15.74
CA GLY A 803 23.52 2.84 -15.96
C GLY A 803 22.03 2.77 -15.67
N LEU A 804 21.34 1.71 -16.13
CA LEU A 804 19.93 1.46 -15.80
C LEU A 804 19.73 1.32 -14.29
N PHE A 805 20.62 0.58 -13.63
CA PHE A 805 20.57 0.40 -12.18
C PHE A 805 20.77 1.73 -11.45
N ALA A 806 21.70 2.59 -11.89
CA ALA A 806 21.88 3.92 -11.33
C ALA A 806 20.62 4.79 -11.45
N ASP A 807 19.95 4.78 -12.60
CA ASP A 807 18.68 5.49 -12.80
C ASP A 807 17.58 4.98 -11.85
N ILE A 808 17.47 3.66 -11.65
CA ILE A 808 16.51 3.08 -10.69
C ILE A 808 16.81 3.56 -9.25
N ILE A 809 18.08 3.61 -8.86
CA ILE A 809 18.46 4.10 -7.52
C ILE A 809 18.22 5.60 -7.38
N ARG A 810 18.41 6.40 -8.44
CA ARG A 810 18.11 7.84 -8.43
C ARG A 810 16.64 8.09 -8.08
N ILE A 811 15.71 7.38 -8.72
CA ILE A 811 14.27 7.41 -8.37
C ILE A 811 14.01 7.00 -6.91
N GLY A 812 14.85 6.12 -6.37
CA GLY A 812 14.84 5.74 -4.96
C GLY A 812 15.19 6.85 -3.99
N ASN A 813 16.13 7.73 -4.35
CA ASN A 813 16.64 8.78 -3.47
C ASN A 813 15.77 10.04 -3.46
N ASP A 814 15.02 10.30 -4.52
CA ASP A 814 14.08 11.44 -4.66
C ASP A 814 12.72 11.19 -3.96
#